data_AF-A0AAD0AXX2-F1
#
_entry.id   AF-A0AAD0AXX2-F1
#
_cell.length_a   1.000
_cell.length_b   1.000
_cell.length_c   1.000
_cell.angle_alpha   90.00
_cell.angle_beta   90.00
_cell.angle_gamma   90.00
#
_symmetry.space_group_name_H-M   'P 1'
#
loop_
_entity.id
_entity.type
_entity.pdbx_description
1 polymer ?
#
loop_
_entity_poly.entity_id
_entity_poly.type
_entity_poly.pdbx_seq_one_letter_code
_entity_poly.pdbx_strand_id
1 'polypeptide(L)'
;MPIAKAFDELQLADGQYRHSAQQVGAWLQEMNSDTLISLNNQASDIFYRRGVTFTVYSDASNIERMIPFDIIPRIIDIQEWQVMEKGCQQRIRALNQFIHDIYHEQTIVKEGIVPSEFVFKNSGYEPWMLGINLDKPVYAHISGIDLIRDQHGQYCVLEDNLRTPSGVSYMLESRNVSQTLLSKLYQSQSVLPVADYPKRLKACLSSTTNKYDPQIVVLTPGRFNSAYYEHAFLAREMNVPLVHGYDLIVENNHVYIQGVRGKVQVDVIYRRIDDPFLDPLAFLPDSILGVSGLMSAYRAGNVVITNAPGTGIADDKSLYPFVPKMIEYYLGEKPILPNVQTYQCSDADELAYVLDHMPELVIKETQGSGGYGMLIGPTSSKEQIAAYRKRLLDNPAGFIAQPTISLSTNPTAVASGIAPRHIDLRPFVLSHGDGTVDIVPGGLTRVAMTEGSLVVNSSQGGGVKDTWVVDTVNGKLSGKQGTAHLGTIQTNHERKSQSSTLLAYENINHNRLILLLSTASYLVWLGRYSERLRYYEQIITRLSNDQCSQTDVDAIVHNLGLPISADADALYDYLANNKVPETIGFIEQNVQDVKGVIGKDTAELYNLIKRLANTGAYRAASLQLYACNASMQQENPIVVTFWQLGQCFESLDCHILMKKDCRECVQKLKEVVNTLPENTRWRELDRLVNQLLKSNQPKDFQSLSGAFSNILQQGV
;
A
#
# COMPACT_ATOMS: atom_id res chain seq x y z
N MET A 1 -17.22 37.59 0.53
CA MET A 1 -16.72 38.16 1.81
C MET A 1 -15.24 37.79 1.94
N PRO A 2 -14.37 38.59 2.59
CA PRO A 2 -13.01 38.15 2.87
C PRO A 2 -13.06 36.92 3.79
N ILE A 3 -12.36 35.86 3.40
CA ILE A 3 -12.21 34.63 4.21
C ILE A 3 -11.54 35.03 5.53
N ALA A 4 -12.07 34.56 6.66
CA ALA A 4 -11.46 34.79 7.97
C ALA A 4 -9.98 34.37 7.95
N LYS A 5 -9.11 35.11 8.65
CA LYS A 5 -7.69 34.75 8.71
C LYS A 5 -7.55 33.33 9.29
N ALA A 6 -6.97 32.42 8.50
CA ALA A 6 -6.77 31.04 8.91
C ALA A 6 -5.88 30.94 10.16
N PHE A 7 -6.10 29.90 10.95
CA PHE A 7 -5.24 29.56 12.08
C PHE A 7 -3.88 29.06 11.58
N ASP A 8 -2.78 29.63 12.08
CA ASP A 8 -1.43 29.19 11.71
C ASP A 8 -0.89 28.15 12.72
N GLU A 9 -0.42 27.01 12.21
CA GLU A 9 0.05 25.88 13.03
C GLU A 9 1.43 26.12 13.65
N LEU A 10 2.26 27.04 13.15
CA LEU A 10 3.57 27.34 13.71
C LEU A 10 3.60 28.65 14.50
N GLN A 11 2.82 29.66 14.10
CA GLN A 11 2.84 31.01 14.67
C GLN A 11 1.56 31.35 15.44
N LEU A 12 1.72 32.17 16.47
CA LEU A 12 0.64 32.85 17.18
C LEU A 12 0.22 34.13 16.44
N ALA A 13 -0.90 34.73 16.84
CA ALA A 13 -1.43 35.92 16.20
C ALA A 13 -0.49 37.15 16.27
N ASP A 14 0.42 37.17 17.25
CA ASP A 14 1.46 38.19 17.44
C ASP A 14 2.74 37.94 16.63
N GLY A 15 2.78 36.85 15.84
CA GLY A 15 3.93 36.45 15.02
C GLY A 15 5.00 35.63 15.75
N GLN A 16 4.85 35.38 17.06
CA GLN A 16 5.77 34.50 17.78
C GLN A 16 5.50 33.03 17.43
N TYR A 17 6.55 32.21 17.40
CA TYR A 17 6.37 30.76 17.26
C TYR A 17 5.74 30.15 18.51
N ARG A 18 4.82 29.21 18.32
CA ARG A 18 4.25 28.40 19.40
C ARG A 18 5.36 27.67 20.15
N HIS A 19 5.14 27.39 21.43
CA HIS A 19 6.16 26.78 22.30
C HIS A 19 6.75 25.48 21.72
N SER A 20 5.89 24.56 21.26
CA SER A 20 6.29 23.30 20.61
C SER A 20 7.04 23.51 19.29
N ALA A 21 6.81 24.63 18.61
CA ALA A 21 7.35 24.95 17.29
C ALA A 21 8.61 25.83 17.32
N GLN A 22 9.12 26.27 18.49
CA GLN A 22 10.21 27.25 18.58
C GLN A 22 11.48 26.83 17.83
N GLN A 23 11.91 25.57 17.95
CA GLN A 23 13.13 25.09 17.27
C GLN A 23 12.96 25.05 15.75
N VAL A 24 11.79 24.64 15.27
CA VAL A 24 11.46 24.67 13.83
C VAL A 24 11.42 26.11 13.34
N GLY A 25 10.86 27.02 14.13
CA GLY A 25 10.81 28.44 13.81
C GLY A 25 12.21 29.08 13.72
N ALA A 26 13.12 28.75 14.63
CA ALA A 26 14.52 29.18 14.56
C ALA A 26 15.23 28.61 13.33
N TRP A 27 15.05 27.31 13.05
CA TRP A 27 15.58 26.68 11.85
C TRP A 27 15.06 27.36 10.57
N LEU A 28 13.75 27.67 10.47
CA LEU A 28 13.17 28.37 9.32
C LEU A 28 13.75 29.76 9.10
N GLN A 29 14.15 30.48 10.17
CA GLN A 29 14.80 31.79 10.05
C GLN A 29 16.23 31.70 9.49
N GLU A 30 16.89 30.55 9.62
CA GLU A 30 18.23 30.29 9.08
C GLU A 30 18.18 29.77 7.63
N MET A 31 17.02 29.29 7.16
CA MET A 31 16.87 28.74 5.81
C MET A 31 16.61 29.83 4.77
N ASN A 32 17.17 29.64 3.57
CA ASN A 32 16.79 30.38 2.37
C ASN A 32 15.99 29.51 1.39
N SER A 33 15.34 30.13 0.40
CA SER A 33 14.50 29.44 -0.58
C SER A 33 15.25 28.33 -1.33
N ASP A 34 16.50 28.58 -1.73
CA ASP A 34 17.31 27.60 -2.47
C ASP A 34 17.60 26.34 -1.64
N THR A 35 17.84 26.51 -0.33
CA THR A 35 18.09 25.40 0.59
C THR A 35 16.82 24.55 0.76
N LEU A 36 15.66 25.18 0.92
CA LEU A 36 14.38 24.46 1.04
C LEU A 36 14.02 23.71 -0.25
N ILE A 37 14.23 24.34 -1.41
CA ILE A 37 14.03 23.68 -2.72
C ILE A 37 14.97 22.49 -2.86
N SER A 38 16.25 22.66 -2.50
CA SER A 38 17.23 21.56 -2.52
C SER A 38 16.82 20.40 -1.60
N LEU A 39 16.32 20.69 -0.40
CA LEU A 39 15.84 19.66 0.53
C LEU A 39 14.58 18.95 0.00
N ASN A 40 13.63 19.66 -0.60
CA ASN A 40 12.46 19.06 -1.24
C ASN A 40 12.83 18.17 -2.43
N ASN A 41 13.82 18.57 -3.23
CA ASN A 41 14.34 17.75 -4.33
C ASN A 41 15.00 16.47 -3.79
N GLN A 42 15.82 16.58 -2.74
CA GLN A 42 16.43 15.43 -2.07
C GLN A 42 15.37 14.50 -1.44
N ALA A 43 14.33 15.06 -0.84
CA ALA A 43 13.21 14.29 -0.32
C ALA A 43 12.49 13.53 -1.44
N SER A 44 12.19 14.22 -2.55
CA SER A 44 11.56 13.61 -3.73
C SER A 44 12.41 12.44 -4.28
N ASP A 45 13.74 12.60 -4.32
CA ASP A 45 14.66 11.53 -4.69
C ASP A 45 14.62 10.34 -3.72
N ILE A 46 14.49 10.58 -2.41
CA ILE A 46 14.35 9.50 -1.42
C ILE A 46 13.03 8.75 -1.64
N PHE A 47 11.92 9.46 -1.79
CA PHE A 47 10.61 8.87 -2.10
C PHE A 47 10.67 8.02 -3.37
N TYR A 48 11.29 8.55 -4.43
CA TYR A 48 11.50 7.84 -5.69
C TYR A 48 12.33 6.56 -5.52
N ARG A 49 13.49 6.65 -4.86
CA ARG A 49 14.38 5.49 -4.63
C ARG A 49 13.72 4.41 -3.79
N ARG A 50 12.85 4.78 -2.86
CA ARG A 50 12.09 3.87 -2.02
C ARG A 50 10.82 3.34 -2.69
N GLY A 51 10.53 3.75 -3.92
CA GLY A 51 9.38 3.31 -4.71
C GLY A 51 8.06 3.85 -4.22
N VAL A 52 8.06 4.94 -3.44
CA VAL A 52 6.84 5.59 -2.95
C VAL A 52 6.20 6.38 -4.10
N THR A 53 5.43 5.68 -4.93
CA THR A 53 4.73 6.24 -6.08
C THR A 53 3.21 6.16 -5.90
N PHE A 54 2.47 6.96 -6.66
CA PHE A 54 1.02 6.85 -6.76
C PHE A 54 0.61 6.83 -8.23
N THR A 55 -0.33 5.96 -8.59
CA THR A 55 -0.87 5.91 -9.96
C THR A 55 -2.02 6.91 -10.08
N VAL A 56 -1.84 7.94 -10.92
CA VAL A 56 -2.92 8.88 -11.24
C VAL A 56 -3.60 8.44 -12.53
N TYR A 57 -4.88 8.06 -12.46
CA TYR A 57 -5.70 7.75 -13.63
C TYR A 57 -6.22 9.05 -14.26
N SER A 58 -5.33 9.82 -14.86
CA SER A 58 -5.69 10.95 -15.71
C SER A 58 -4.88 10.84 -16.98
N ASP A 59 -5.59 10.58 -18.09
CA ASP A 59 -5.10 10.31 -19.45
C ASP A 59 -4.69 8.85 -19.71
N ALA A 60 -4.84 8.41 -20.97
CA ALA A 60 -4.70 7.03 -21.45
C ALA A 60 -3.31 6.37 -21.24
N SER A 61 -2.45 6.99 -20.45
CA SER A 61 -1.18 6.48 -19.97
C SER A 61 -1.23 6.37 -18.44
N ASN A 62 -1.06 5.16 -17.92
CA ASN A 62 -0.85 4.90 -16.49
C ASN A 62 0.51 5.49 -16.04
N ILE A 63 0.58 6.81 -15.87
CA ILE A 63 1.80 7.49 -15.44
C ILE A 63 1.86 7.43 -13.91
N GLU A 64 2.83 6.70 -13.37
CA GLU A 64 3.23 6.81 -11.96
C GLU A 64 3.68 8.26 -11.69
N ARG A 65 2.99 8.96 -10.79
CA ARG A 65 3.39 10.29 -10.33
C ARG A 65 3.91 10.19 -8.89
N MET A 66 4.92 11.01 -8.60
CA MET A 66 5.36 11.22 -7.23
C MET A 66 4.40 12.17 -6.52
N ILE A 67 4.02 11.83 -5.30
CA ILE A 67 3.28 12.76 -4.45
C ILE A 67 4.25 13.88 -4.04
N PRO A 68 3.89 15.17 -4.23
CA PRO A 68 4.72 16.27 -3.77
C PRO A 68 4.98 16.15 -2.27
N PHE A 69 6.24 16.18 -1.87
CA PHE A 69 6.64 16.20 -0.47
C PHE A 69 7.07 17.60 -0.07
N ASP A 70 6.69 18.02 1.12
CA ASP A 70 7.22 19.24 1.72
C ASP A 70 8.01 18.94 3.00
N ILE A 71 9.22 19.49 3.05
CA ILE A 71 10.20 19.26 4.11
C ILE A 71 9.86 19.92 5.44
N ILE A 72 9.02 20.96 5.46
CA ILE A 72 8.66 21.68 6.68
C ILE A 72 7.62 20.83 7.44
N PRO A 73 7.98 20.26 8.62
CA PRO A 73 7.09 19.37 9.34
C PRO A 73 5.92 20.14 9.97
N ARG A 74 4.79 19.46 10.15
CA ARG A 74 3.71 19.90 11.04
C ARG A 74 4.06 19.52 12.47
N ILE A 75 3.99 20.47 13.39
CA ILE A 75 4.27 20.23 14.81
C ILE A 75 2.97 20.20 15.62
N ILE A 76 2.79 19.15 16.42
CA ILE A 76 1.65 18.96 17.32
C ILE A 76 2.20 18.75 18.73
N ASP A 77 1.70 19.51 19.70
CA ASP A 77 2.05 19.32 21.11
C ASP A 77 1.42 18.03 21.65
N ILE A 78 2.15 17.31 22.52
CA ILE A 78 1.65 16.06 23.11
C ILE A 78 0.30 16.23 23.83
N GLN A 79 0.02 17.39 24.44
CA GLN A 79 -1.26 17.63 25.12
C GLN A 79 -2.40 17.75 24.12
N GLU A 80 -2.17 18.39 22.97
CA GLU A 80 -3.15 18.45 21.88
C GLU A 80 -3.38 17.05 21.29
N TRP A 81 -2.29 16.29 21.09
CA TRP A 81 -2.35 14.92 20.59
C TRP A 81 -3.19 14.01 21.49
N GLN A 82 -3.02 14.07 22.81
CA GLN A 82 -3.77 13.26 23.76
C GLN A 82 -5.29 13.51 23.71
N VAL A 83 -5.72 14.71 23.36
CA VAL A 83 -7.16 15.02 23.15
C VAL A 83 -7.64 14.36 21.86
N MET A 84 -6.88 14.49 20.77
CA MET A 84 -7.21 13.84 19.49
C MET A 84 -7.24 12.32 19.62
N GLU A 85 -6.26 11.73 20.29
CA GLU A 85 -6.17 10.30 20.57
C GLU A 85 -7.41 9.80 21.31
N LYS A 86 -7.76 10.41 22.45
CA LYS A 86 -8.96 10.04 23.21
C LYS A 86 -10.24 10.18 22.41
N GLY A 87 -10.36 11.25 21.61
CA GLY A 87 -11.53 11.47 20.78
C GLY A 87 -11.65 10.45 19.64
N CYS A 88 -10.55 10.09 19.00
CA CYS A 88 -10.51 9.02 17.99
C CYS A 88 -10.89 7.67 18.60
N GLN A 89 -10.36 7.35 19.79
CA GLN A 89 -10.69 6.14 20.54
C GLN A 89 -12.19 6.09 20.91
N GLN A 90 -12.76 7.17 21.40
CA GLN A 90 -14.19 7.26 21.68
C GLN A 90 -15.03 7.04 20.41
N ARG A 91 -14.69 7.77 19.35
CA ARG A 91 -15.44 7.73 18.10
C ARG A 91 -15.46 6.33 17.49
N ILE A 92 -14.31 5.65 17.42
CA ILE A 92 -14.25 4.32 16.79
C ILE A 92 -14.96 3.24 17.60
N ARG A 93 -15.01 3.37 18.93
CA ARG A 93 -15.81 2.49 19.80
C ARG A 93 -17.30 2.62 19.46
N ALA A 94 -17.81 3.84 19.34
CA ALA A 94 -19.20 4.09 18.96
C ALA A 94 -19.52 3.60 17.54
N LEU A 95 -18.63 3.83 16.57
CA LEU A 95 -18.81 3.37 15.19
C LEU A 95 -18.82 1.84 15.09
N ASN A 96 -17.96 1.13 15.83
CA ASN A 96 -18.01 -0.34 15.87
C ASN A 96 -19.31 -0.87 16.50
N GLN A 97 -19.81 -0.24 17.58
CA GLN A 97 -21.11 -0.59 18.14
C GLN A 97 -22.27 -0.31 17.18
N PHE A 98 -22.20 0.79 16.44
CA PHE A 98 -23.16 1.10 15.38
C PHE A 98 -23.18 0.02 14.29
N ILE A 99 -22.02 -0.38 13.77
CA ILE A 99 -21.93 -1.44 12.76
C ILE A 99 -22.51 -2.75 13.30
N HIS A 100 -22.18 -3.11 14.55
CA HIS A 100 -22.73 -4.29 15.20
C HIS A 100 -24.27 -4.25 15.24
N ASP A 101 -24.84 -3.16 15.77
CA ASP A 101 -26.28 -3.00 15.92
C ASP A 101 -27.01 -3.10 14.56
N ILE A 102 -26.50 -2.42 13.52
CA ILE A 102 -27.12 -2.44 12.19
C ILE A 102 -27.22 -3.86 11.59
N TYR A 103 -26.22 -4.72 11.84
CA TYR A 103 -26.23 -6.10 11.37
C TYR A 103 -26.89 -7.09 12.33
N HIS A 104 -27.40 -6.62 13.48
CA HIS A 104 -28.04 -7.44 14.51
C HIS A 104 -29.39 -6.84 14.95
N GLU A 105 -29.46 -6.20 16.11
CA GLU A 105 -30.71 -5.79 16.75
C GLU A 105 -31.33 -4.52 16.14
N GLN A 106 -30.55 -3.68 15.46
CA GLN A 106 -30.98 -2.45 14.81
C GLN A 106 -31.72 -1.50 15.78
N THR A 107 -31.32 -1.45 17.05
CA THR A 107 -31.98 -0.65 18.09
C THR A 107 -31.93 0.84 17.79
N ILE A 108 -30.81 1.36 17.29
CA ILE A 108 -30.67 2.79 16.97
C ILE A 108 -31.64 3.24 15.87
N VAL A 109 -32.00 2.31 14.97
CA VAL A 109 -32.99 2.55 13.90
C VAL A 109 -34.41 2.40 14.45
N LYS A 110 -34.67 1.35 15.24
CA LYS A 110 -35.98 1.10 15.86
C LYS A 110 -36.41 2.22 16.80
N GLU A 111 -35.45 2.86 17.46
CA GLU A 111 -35.68 4.01 18.34
C GLU A 111 -35.71 5.35 17.59
N GLY A 112 -35.51 5.35 16.27
CA GLY A 112 -35.64 6.53 15.42
C GLY A 112 -34.51 7.55 15.52
N ILE A 113 -33.37 7.18 16.14
CA ILE A 113 -32.19 8.06 16.23
C ILE A 113 -31.52 8.17 14.86
N VAL A 114 -31.39 7.05 14.15
CA VAL A 114 -30.92 6.98 12.76
C VAL A 114 -32.08 6.52 11.88
N PRO A 115 -32.53 7.31 10.90
CA PRO A 115 -33.61 6.91 10.00
C PRO A 115 -33.24 5.69 9.15
N SER A 116 -34.20 4.78 8.98
CA SER A 116 -34.01 3.49 8.31
C SER A 116 -33.51 3.60 6.86
N GLU A 117 -33.91 4.66 6.16
CA GLU A 117 -33.58 4.92 4.77
C GLU A 117 -32.10 5.23 4.56
N PHE A 118 -31.42 5.84 5.55
CA PHE A 118 -29.97 6.07 5.51
C PHE A 118 -29.16 4.81 5.69
N VAL A 119 -29.78 3.75 6.23
CA VAL A 119 -29.16 2.46 6.45
C VAL A 119 -29.45 1.52 5.28
N PHE A 120 -30.71 1.17 5.05
CA PHE A 120 -31.06 0.04 4.18
C PHE A 120 -31.02 0.36 2.67
N LYS A 121 -30.91 1.63 2.29
CA LYS A 121 -30.67 2.06 0.89
C LYS A 121 -29.20 2.40 0.62
N ASN A 122 -28.37 2.32 1.64
CA ASN A 122 -26.96 2.69 1.54
C ASN A 122 -26.19 1.62 0.77
N SER A 123 -25.35 2.03 -0.16
CA SER A 123 -24.50 1.09 -0.91
C SER A 123 -23.40 0.43 -0.05
N GLY A 124 -23.08 1.01 1.11
CA GLY A 124 -22.15 0.43 2.09
C GLY A 124 -22.80 -0.54 3.07
N TYR A 125 -24.13 -0.71 3.04
CA TYR A 125 -24.83 -1.75 3.79
C TYR A 125 -24.74 -3.08 3.04
N GLU A 126 -24.21 -4.11 3.70
CA GLU A 126 -24.02 -5.42 3.10
C GLU A 126 -24.97 -6.45 3.73
N PRO A 127 -26.08 -6.84 3.04
CA PRO A 127 -27.08 -7.75 3.60
C PRO A 127 -26.50 -9.11 4.02
N TRP A 128 -25.40 -9.54 3.39
CA TRP A 128 -24.69 -10.77 3.70
C TRP A 128 -24.13 -10.82 5.13
N MET A 129 -23.90 -9.65 5.75
CA MET A 129 -23.40 -9.51 7.11
C MET A 129 -24.49 -9.67 8.18
N LEU A 130 -25.78 -9.66 7.79
CA LEU A 130 -26.89 -9.75 8.73
C LEU A 130 -26.83 -11.06 9.54
N GLY A 131 -26.78 -10.91 10.86
CA GLY A 131 -26.73 -11.99 11.84
C GLY A 131 -25.43 -12.80 11.84
N ILE A 132 -24.35 -12.30 11.23
CA ILE A 132 -23.03 -12.91 11.38
C ILE A 132 -22.45 -12.53 12.75
N ASN A 133 -22.39 -13.51 13.65
CA ASN A 133 -21.74 -13.35 14.94
C ASN A 133 -20.22 -13.47 14.78
N LEU A 134 -19.51 -12.35 14.97
CA LEU A 134 -18.04 -12.35 15.00
C LEU A 134 -17.54 -12.84 16.37
N ASP A 135 -16.53 -13.71 16.37
CA ASP A 135 -15.86 -14.17 17.60
C ASP A 135 -15.37 -13.00 18.46
N LYS A 136 -14.93 -11.93 17.79
CA LYS A 136 -14.56 -10.63 18.35
C LYS A 136 -15.45 -9.58 17.68
N PRO A 137 -16.34 -8.87 18.38
CA PRO A 137 -17.32 -7.96 17.77
C PRO A 137 -16.72 -6.60 17.37
N VAL A 138 -15.57 -6.64 16.67
CA VAL A 138 -14.90 -5.48 16.08
C VAL A 138 -14.95 -5.65 14.57
N TYR A 139 -15.40 -4.61 13.87
CA TYR A 139 -15.60 -4.61 12.43
C TYR A 139 -14.51 -3.77 11.74
N ALA A 140 -14.35 -2.53 12.21
CA ALA A 140 -13.35 -1.58 11.74
C ALA A 140 -12.10 -1.64 12.64
N HIS A 141 -11.19 -2.55 12.29
CA HIS A 141 -9.93 -2.77 13.00
C HIS A 141 -8.86 -1.76 12.63
N ILE A 142 -8.83 -1.30 11.38
CA ILE A 142 -7.99 -0.19 10.92
C ILE A 142 -8.92 0.94 10.51
N SER A 143 -8.69 2.15 11.01
CA SER A 143 -9.52 3.31 10.65
C SER A 143 -8.66 4.54 10.41
N GLY A 144 -8.98 5.30 9.36
CA GLY A 144 -8.42 6.62 9.13
C GLY A 144 -9.42 7.68 9.53
N ILE A 145 -9.09 8.53 10.49
CA ILE A 145 -9.99 9.61 10.94
C ILE A 145 -9.42 10.92 10.40
N ASP A 146 -10.10 11.55 9.44
CA ASP A 146 -9.65 12.82 8.88
C ASP A 146 -10.01 13.95 9.82
N LEU A 147 -9.01 14.63 10.35
CA LEU A 147 -9.11 15.76 11.25
C LEU A 147 -8.65 17.04 10.56
N ILE A 148 -9.40 18.11 10.78
CA ILE A 148 -9.01 19.46 10.42
C ILE A 148 -8.90 20.31 11.68
N ARG A 149 -8.23 21.45 11.58
CA ARG A 149 -8.24 22.48 12.61
C ARG A 149 -8.87 23.72 12.02
N ASP A 150 -9.92 24.24 12.66
CA ASP A 150 -10.67 25.39 12.15
C ASP A 150 -9.96 26.73 12.44
N GLN A 151 -10.57 27.84 12.01
CA GLN A 151 -10.05 29.20 12.25
C GLN A 151 -9.93 29.58 13.73
N HIS A 152 -10.61 28.86 14.63
CA HIS A 152 -10.55 29.07 16.08
C HIS A 152 -9.52 28.17 16.77
N GLY A 153 -8.84 27.30 16.02
CA GLY A 153 -7.86 26.36 16.55
C GLY A 153 -8.46 25.10 17.14
N GLN A 154 -9.75 24.83 16.91
CA GLN A 154 -10.43 23.61 17.36
C GLN A 154 -10.24 22.48 16.35
N TYR A 155 -9.88 21.30 16.84
CA TYR A 155 -9.82 20.08 16.02
C TYR A 155 -11.23 19.53 15.80
N CYS A 156 -11.57 19.24 14.56
CA CYS A 156 -12.86 18.69 14.15
C CYS A 156 -12.64 17.48 13.24
N VAL A 157 -13.49 16.46 13.36
CA VAL A 157 -13.52 15.34 12.40
C VAL A 157 -14.16 15.84 11.11
N LEU A 158 -13.53 15.60 9.97
CA LEU A 158 -14.05 15.90 8.64
C LEU A 158 -14.70 14.67 8.00
N GLU A 159 -14.06 13.51 8.13
CA GLU A 159 -14.47 12.26 7.48
C GLU A 159 -13.92 11.05 8.23
N ASP A 160 -14.66 9.95 8.23
CA ASP A 160 -14.23 8.65 8.74
C ASP A 160 -13.88 7.75 7.55
N ASN A 161 -12.88 6.89 7.68
CA ASN A 161 -12.49 5.93 6.64
C ASN A 161 -12.38 4.54 7.28
N LEU A 162 -13.42 3.71 7.11
CA LEU A 162 -13.60 2.43 7.81
C LEU A 162 -13.58 1.21 6.88
N ARG A 163 -13.50 1.43 5.56
CA ARG A 163 -13.35 0.36 4.55
C ARG A 163 -11.90 -0.13 4.50
N THR A 164 -11.11 0.41 3.56
CA THR A 164 -9.69 0.08 3.36
C THR A 164 -8.82 1.34 3.44
N PRO A 165 -8.70 1.97 4.62
CA PRO A 165 -7.96 3.23 4.78
C PRO A 165 -6.50 3.08 4.35
N SER A 166 -5.99 4.08 3.63
CA SER A 166 -4.61 4.17 3.16
C SER A 166 -3.93 5.45 3.62
N GLY A 167 -2.60 5.46 3.58
CA GLY A 167 -1.75 6.62 3.87
C GLY A 167 -0.62 6.37 4.87
N VAL A 168 -0.57 5.18 5.47
CA VAL A 168 0.41 4.80 6.50
C VAL A 168 1.82 4.80 5.94
N SER A 169 2.03 4.29 4.72
CA SER A 169 3.36 4.27 4.12
C SER A 169 3.92 5.68 3.97
N TYR A 170 3.08 6.65 3.61
CA TYR A 170 3.49 8.05 3.53
C TYR A 170 3.84 8.63 4.90
N MET A 171 3.11 8.30 5.96
CA MET A 171 3.45 8.71 7.32
C MET A 171 4.85 8.19 7.73
N LEU A 172 5.11 6.90 7.50
CA LEU A 172 6.38 6.26 7.87
C LEU A 172 7.56 6.76 7.02
N GLU A 173 7.35 6.96 5.73
CA GLU A 173 8.38 7.44 4.82
C GLU A 173 8.67 8.93 5.02
N SER A 174 7.66 9.74 5.32
CA SER A 174 7.84 11.14 5.70
C SER A 174 8.73 11.26 6.94
N ARG A 175 8.52 10.40 7.94
CA ARG A 175 9.38 10.35 9.13
C ARG A 175 10.81 9.98 8.81
N ASN A 176 11.02 9.00 7.94
CA ASN A 176 12.36 8.60 7.49
C ASN A 176 13.09 9.75 6.79
N VAL A 177 12.39 10.50 5.93
CA VAL A 177 12.95 11.68 5.26
C VAL A 177 13.34 12.75 6.27
N SER A 178 12.46 13.08 7.21
CA SER A 178 12.76 14.03 8.29
C SER A 178 13.97 13.61 9.13
N GLN A 179 14.07 12.33 9.52
CA GLN A 179 15.22 11.82 10.27
C GLN A 179 16.53 11.88 9.49
N THR A 180 16.46 11.71 8.16
CA THR A 180 17.63 11.69 7.27
C THR A 180 18.10 13.11 6.94
N LEU A 181 17.19 13.95 6.41
CA LEU A 181 17.51 15.28 5.89
C LEU A 181 17.52 16.37 6.95
N LEU A 182 16.67 16.24 7.99
CA LEU A 182 16.56 17.21 9.09
C LEU A 182 17.17 16.67 10.40
N SER A 183 18.14 15.75 10.32
CA SER A 183 18.70 15.04 11.48
C SER A 183 19.04 15.92 12.68
N LYS A 184 19.72 17.06 12.47
CA LYS A 184 20.07 18.02 13.54
C LYS A 184 18.84 18.64 14.22
N LEU A 185 17.84 19.04 13.43
CA LEU A 185 16.59 19.62 13.93
C LEU A 185 15.72 18.55 14.62
N TYR A 186 15.65 17.35 14.04
CA TYR A 186 14.93 16.22 14.62
C TYR A 186 15.51 15.85 16.00
N GLN A 187 16.83 15.84 16.15
CA GLN A 187 17.51 15.55 17.41
C GLN A 187 17.39 16.67 18.45
N SER A 188 17.10 17.91 18.05
CA SER A 188 16.89 19.02 18.98
C SER A 188 15.48 19.05 19.57
N GLN A 189 14.58 18.18 19.09
CA GLN A 189 13.21 18.05 19.58
C GLN A 189 12.94 16.65 20.13
N SER A 190 12.02 16.55 21.09
CA SER A 190 11.55 15.27 21.63
C SER A 190 10.40 14.71 20.78
N VAL A 191 10.69 14.38 19.52
CA VAL A 191 9.69 13.85 18.57
C VAL A 191 9.38 12.39 18.89
N LEU A 192 8.11 12.06 19.10
CA LEU A 192 7.67 10.69 19.40
C LEU A 192 7.75 9.77 18.17
N PRO A 193 8.13 8.49 18.34
CA PRO A 193 8.33 7.57 17.22
C PRO A 193 7.02 7.07 16.63
N VAL A 194 7.03 6.77 15.32
CA VAL A 194 5.92 6.13 14.59
C VAL A 194 6.31 4.81 13.91
N ALA A 195 7.59 4.44 13.97
CA ALA A 195 8.16 3.33 13.20
C ALA A 195 7.64 1.94 13.61
N ASP A 196 7.03 1.81 14.79
CA ASP A 196 6.48 0.56 15.30
C ASP A 196 5.05 0.27 14.81
N TYR A 197 4.47 1.14 13.95
CA TYR A 197 3.13 0.92 13.39
C TYR A 197 2.94 -0.46 12.74
N PRO A 198 3.82 -0.97 11.84
CA PRO A 198 3.59 -2.29 11.24
C PRO A 198 3.55 -3.42 12.27
N LYS A 199 4.36 -3.32 13.34
CA LYS A 199 4.33 -4.28 14.45
C LYS A 199 3.00 -4.22 15.22
N ARG A 200 2.50 -3.00 15.49
CA ARG A 200 1.19 -2.79 16.12
C ARG A 200 0.04 -3.29 15.24
N LEU A 201 0.09 -3.03 13.94
CA LEU A 201 -0.86 -3.54 12.96
C LEU A 201 -0.88 -5.07 12.97
N LYS A 202 0.28 -5.74 12.93
CA LYS A 202 0.34 -7.20 13.03
C LYS A 202 -0.27 -7.71 14.33
N ALA A 203 0.03 -7.07 15.47
CA ALA A 203 -0.56 -7.43 16.76
C ALA A 203 -2.09 -7.23 16.78
N CYS A 204 -2.59 -6.15 16.18
CA CYS A 204 -4.02 -5.90 15.98
C CYS A 204 -4.66 -7.02 15.14
N LEU A 205 -4.10 -7.35 13.98
CA LEU A 205 -4.58 -8.45 13.12
C LEU A 205 -4.54 -9.80 13.84
N SER A 206 -3.48 -10.11 14.58
CA SER A 206 -3.38 -11.35 15.37
C SER A 206 -4.45 -11.42 16.46
N SER A 207 -4.83 -10.29 17.07
CA SER A 207 -5.83 -10.24 18.15
C SER A 207 -7.26 -10.51 17.70
N THR A 208 -7.52 -10.52 16.40
CA THR A 208 -8.86 -10.73 15.81
C THR A 208 -9.36 -12.18 15.93
N THR A 209 -8.48 -13.12 16.28
CA THR A 209 -8.79 -14.53 16.49
C THR A 209 -8.20 -15.02 17.81
N ASN A 210 -8.75 -16.12 18.34
CA ASN A 210 -8.20 -16.78 19.53
C ASN A 210 -7.07 -17.77 19.20
N LYS A 211 -6.73 -17.97 17.92
CA LYS A 211 -5.64 -18.86 17.49
C LYS A 211 -4.28 -18.30 17.92
N TYR A 212 -3.42 -19.18 18.42
CA TYR A 212 -2.02 -18.86 18.69
C TYR A 212 -1.23 -18.81 17.38
N ASP A 213 -0.46 -17.73 17.15
CA ASP A 213 0.35 -17.49 15.94
C ASP A 213 -0.46 -17.66 14.63
N PRO A 214 -1.55 -16.89 14.43
CA PRO A 214 -2.44 -17.07 13.29
C PRO A 214 -1.75 -16.73 11.96
N GLN A 215 -2.07 -17.49 10.91
CA GLN A 215 -1.60 -17.22 9.55
C GLN A 215 -2.35 -16.00 8.98
N ILE A 216 -1.67 -14.86 8.98
CA ILE A 216 -2.14 -13.60 8.41
C ILE A 216 -1.67 -13.49 6.96
N VAL A 217 -2.50 -12.95 6.07
CA VAL A 217 -2.14 -12.54 4.70
C VAL A 217 -2.66 -11.13 4.39
N VAL A 218 -2.03 -10.43 3.44
CA VAL A 218 -2.54 -9.18 2.85
C VAL A 218 -3.11 -9.48 1.47
N LEU A 219 -4.43 -9.36 1.31
CA LEU A 219 -5.11 -9.58 0.03
C LEU A 219 -5.13 -8.28 -0.79
N THR A 220 -4.48 -8.28 -1.95
CA THR A 220 -4.31 -7.10 -2.81
C THR A 220 -5.00 -7.26 -4.17
N PRO A 221 -5.56 -6.18 -4.74
CA PRO A 221 -6.06 -6.17 -6.12
C PRO A 221 -4.93 -6.17 -7.17
N GLY A 222 -3.68 -6.05 -6.73
CA GLY A 222 -2.48 -6.10 -7.57
C GLY A 222 -1.97 -4.73 -8.01
N ARG A 223 -0.91 -4.74 -8.83
CA ARG A 223 -0.09 -3.56 -9.18
C ARG A 223 -0.82 -2.42 -9.90
N PHE A 224 -1.96 -2.71 -10.51
CA PHE A 224 -2.75 -1.70 -11.21
C PHE A 224 -3.62 -0.87 -10.27
N ASN A 225 -3.50 -1.05 -8.95
CA ASN A 225 -4.12 -0.22 -7.93
C ASN A 225 -3.13 0.83 -7.42
N SER A 226 -3.60 2.07 -7.25
CA SER A 226 -2.75 3.20 -6.86
C SER A 226 -2.13 3.09 -5.46
N ALA A 227 -2.67 2.25 -4.57
CA ALA A 227 -2.14 1.99 -3.24
C ALA A 227 -1.31 0.69 -3.14
N TYR A 228 -1.03 0.01 -4.26
CA TYR A 228 -0.31 -1.27 -4.26
C TYR A 228 1.04 -1.22 -3.53
N TYR A 229 1.78 -0.10 -3.66
CA TYR A 229 3.03 0.11 -2.94
C TYR A 229 2.84 -0.07 -1.42
N GLU A 230 1.80 0.54 -0.86
CA GLU A 230 1.52 0.44 0.58
C GLU A 230 1.16 -0.99 0.98
N HIS A 231 0.43 -1.72 0.13
CA HIS A 231 0.05 -3.11 0.39
C HIS A 231 1.32 -3.98 0.52
N ALA A 232 2.22 -3.87 -0.47
CA ALA A 232 3.47 -4.61 -0.49
C ALA A 232 4.41 -4.19 0.65
N PHE A 233 4.50 -2.88 0.93
CA PHE A 233 5.28 -2.34 2.04
C PHE A 233 4.80 -2.91 3.38
N LEU A 234 3.50 -2.81 3.69
CA LEU A 234 2.96 -3.30 4.95
C LEU A 234 3.08 -4.82 5.09
N ALA A 235 2.83 -5.58 4.02
CA ALA A 235 3.02 -7.04 4.03
C ALA A 235 4.47 -7.41 4.38
N ARG A 236 5.45 -6.72 3.78
CA ARG A 236 6.87 -6.91 4.07
C ARG A 236 7.25 -6.52 5.49
N GLU A 237 6.86 -5.33 5.96
CA GLU A 237 7.20 -4.86 7.32
C GLU A 237 6.53 -5.70 8.41
N MET A 238 5.35 -6.28 8.15
CA MET A 238 4.70 -7.24 9.02
C MET A 238 5.26 -8.67 8.89
N ASN A 239 6.07 -8.93 7.86
CA ASN A 239 6.53 -10.27 7.48
C ASN A 239 5.36 -11.26 7.35
N VAL A 240 4.43 -10.94 6.44
CA VAL A 240 3.27 -11.77 6.09
C VAL A 240 3.13 -11.88 4.56
N PRO A 241 2.53 -12.95 4.01
CA PRO A 241 2.34 -13.07 2.57
C PRO A 241 1.46 -11.96 1.98
N LEU A 242 1.88 -11.38 0.86
CA LEU A 242 1.06 -10.55 -0.03
C LEU A 242 0.44 -11.47 -1.08
N VAL A 243 -0.88 -11.56 -1.14
CA VAL A 243 -1.62 -12.52 -1.99
C VAL A 243 -2.64 -11.81 -2.88
N HIS A 244 -2.86 -12.34 -4.08
CA HIS A 244 -4.00 -11.99 -4.93
C HIS A 244 -5.14 -12.98 -4.71
N GLY A 245 -6.32 -12.70 -5.25
CA GLY A 245 -7.48 -13.60 -5.17
C GLY A 245 -7.18 -15.01 -5.70
N TYR A 246 -6.46 -15.11 -6.82
CA TYR A 246 -6.09 -16.39 -7.43
C TYR A 246 -5.01 -17.18 -6.66
N ASP A 247 -4.37 -16.58 -5.64
CA ASP A 247 -3.42 -17.29 -4.77
C ASP A 247 -4.13 -18.04 -3.63
N LEU A 248 -5.42 -17.75 -3.45
CA LEU A 248 -6.27 -18.30 -2.39
C LEU A 248 -7.35 -19.19 -2.99
N ILE A 249 -7.65 -20.27 -2.27
CA ILE A 249 -8.76 -21.17 -2.60
C ILE A 249 -9.60 -21.43 -1.35
N VAL A 250 -10.89 -21.70 -1.57
CA VAL A 250 -11.81 -22.12 -0.51
C VAL A 250 -12.16 -23.58 -0.69
N GLU A 251 -11.92 -24.39 0.33
CA GLU A 251 -12.28 -25.81 0.36
C GLU A 251 -12.92 -26.14 1.71
N ASN A 252 -14.09 -26.77 1.71
CA ASN A 252 -14.85 -27.11 2.92
C ASN A 252 -14.98 -25.92 3.90
N ASN A 253 -15.29 -24.73 3.38
CA ASN A 253 -15.37 -23.47 4.12
C ASN A 253 -14.07 -23.03 4.82
N HIS A 254 -12.90 -23.50 4.39
CA HIS A 254 -11.60 -23.04 4.87
C HIS A 254 -10.84 -22.38 3.73
N VAL A 255 -10.12 -21.29 4.03
CA VAL A 255 -9.30 -20.58 3.05
C VAL A 255 -7.86 -21.10 3.11
N TYR A 256 -7.26 -21.36 1.95
CA TYR A 256 -5.88 -21.82 1.84
C TYR A 256 -5.08 -20.99 0.85
N ILE A 257 -3.83 -20.70 1.19
CA ILE A 257 -2.80 -20.27 0.26
C ILE A 257 -2.37 -21.48 -0.56
N GLN A 258 -2.24 -21.30 -1.88
CA GLN A 258 -1.60 -22.30 -2.74
C GLN A 258 -0.08 -22.06 -2.81
N GLY A 259 0.66 -22.76 -1.96
CA GLY A 259 2.12 -22.69 -1.90
C GLY A 259 2.82 -23.82 -2.64
N VAL A 260 4.09 -23.62 -2.98
CA VAL A 260 4.94 -24.64 -3.63
C VAL A 260 5.21 -25.87 -2.75
N ARG A 261 4.98 -25.77 -1.43
CA ARG A 261 5.07 -26.88 -0.47
C ARG A 261 3.71 -27.53 -0.17
N GLY A 262 2.64 -27.07 -0.83
CA GLY A 262 1.27 -27.48 -0.57
C GLY A 262 0.42 -26.33 0.00
N LYS A 263 -0.81 -26.67 0.38
CA LYS A 263 -1.79 -25.72 0.90
C LYS A 263 -1.46 -25.30 2.34
N VAL A 264 -1.54 -24.01 2.63
CA VAL A 264 -1.39 -23.47 3.98
C VAL A 264 -2.68 -22.75 4.36
N GLN A 265 -3.32 -23.16 5.46
CA GLN A 265 -4.57 -22.55 5.90
C GLN A 265 -4.35 -21.08 6.32
N VAL A 266 -5.28 -20.21 5.92
CA VAL A 266 -5.30 -18.80 6.30
C VAL A 266 -6.28 -18.60 7.45
N ASP A 267 -5.87 -17.85 8.46
CA ASP A 267 -6.70 -17.53 9.62
C ASP A 267 -7.24 -16.10 9.55
N VAL A 268 -6.44 -15.15 9.05
CA VAL A 268 -6.79 -13.72 8.99
C VAL A 268 -6.37 -13.13 7.65
N ILE A 269 -7.29 -12.45 6.98
CA ILE A 269 -7.06 -11.74 5.72
C ILE A 269 -7.16 -10.24 6.00
N TYR A 270 -6.03 -9.53 5.95
CA TYR A 270 -6.04 -8.07 5.83
C TYR A 270 -6.37 -7.70 4.38
N ARG A 271 -7.63 -7.39 4.11
CA ARG A 271 -8.11 -7.07 2.76
C ARG A 271 -7.77 -5.64 2.37
N ARG A 272 -7.31 -5.48 1.13
CA ARG A 272 -7.12 -4.18 0.45
C ARG A 272 -7.97 -4.09 -0.82
N ILE A 273 -9.09 -4.80 -0.82
CA ILE A 273 -10.08 -4.91 -1.89
C ILE A 273 -11.44 -4.49 -1.32
N ASP A 274 -12.21 -3.71 -2.08
CA ASP A 274 -13.56 -3.29 -1.72
C ASP A 274 -14.56 -4.45 -1.73
N ASP A 275 -15.61 -4.34 -0.91
CA ASP A 275 -16.58 -5.42 -0.66
C ASP A 275 -17.15 -6.04 -1.95
N PRO A 276 -17.58 -5.25 -2.96
CA PRO A 276 -18.18 -5.80 -4.18
C PRO A 276 -17.26 -6.75 -4.95
N PHE A 277 -15.95 -6.66 -4.74
CA PHE A 277 -14.94 -7.45 -5.45
C PHE A 277 -14.41 -8.64 -4.64
N LEU A 278 -14.80 -8.81 -3.37
CA LEU A 278 -14.20 -9.81 -2.45
C LEU A 278 -14.54 -11.26 -2.76
N ASP A 279 -15.78 -11.54 -3.20
CA ASP A 279 -16.26 -12.90 -3.47
C ASP A 279 -17.27 -12.87 -4.63
N PRO A 280 -16.92 -13.39 -5.82
CA PRO A 280 -17.84 -13.38 -6.96
C PRO A 280 -19.08 -14.27 -6.76
N LEU A 281 -19.11 -15.15 -5.76
CA LEU A 281 -20.30 -15.94 -5.42
C LEU A 281 -21.30 -15.18 -4.54
N ALA A 282 -20.88 -14.09 -3.89
CA ALA A 282 -21.72 -13.28 -3.01
C ALA A 282 -21.97 -11.86 -3.54
N PHE A 283 -21.01 -11.30 -4.28
CA PHE A 283 -21.02 -9.91 -4.75
C PHE A 283 -21.02 -9.82 -6.29
N LEU A 284 -20.06 -9.11 -6.90
CA LEU A 284 -19.97 -8.97 -8.35
C LEU A 284 -19.47 -10.28 -8.99
N PRO A 285 -20.28 -10.95 -9.83
CA PRO A 285 -19.92 -12.26 -10.38
C PRO A 285 -18.73 -12.24 -11.35
N ASP A 286 -18.49 -11.09 -12.00
CA ASP A 286 -17.38 -10.91 -12.94
C ASP A 286 -16.08 -10.45 -12.23
N SER A 287 -16.07 -10.35 -10.90
CA SER A 287 -14.86 -9.99 -10.14
C SER A 287 -13.78 -11.06 -10.29
N ILE A 288 -12.60 -10.65 -10.74
CA ILE A 288 -11.39 -11.47 -10.80
C ILE A 288 -10.42 -11.21 -9.64
N LEU A 289 -10.75 -10.27 -8.74
CA LEU A 289 -9.85 -9.79 -7.69
C LEU A 289 -10.01 -10.58 -6.38
N GLY A 290 -11.23 -11.03 -6.10
CA GLY A 290 -11.61 -11.73 -4.89
C GLY A 290 -11.37 -13.24 -4.92
N VAL A 291 -11.95 -13.93 -3.96
CA VAL A 291 -11.83 -15.39 -3.77
C VAL A 291 -13.22 -16.00 -3.73
N SER A 292 -13.51 -16.91 -4.66
CA SER A 292 -14.80 -17.59 -4.72
C SER A 292 -15.09 -18.38 -3.44
N GLY A 293 -16.21 -18.10 -2.78
CA GLY A 293 -16.66 -18.77 -1.57
C GLY A 293 -16.08 -18.22 -0.26
N LEU A 294 -15.33 -17.11 -0.33
CA LEU A 294 -14.73 -16.46 0.84
C LEU A 294 -15.78 -16.04 1.88
N MET A 295 -16.94 -15.52 1.46
CA MET A 295 -18.00 -15.13 2.38
C MET A 295 -18.61 -16.34 3.09
N SER A 296 -18.65 -17.51 2.45
CA SER A 296 -19.07 -18.76 3.09
C SER A 296 -18.09 -19.20 4.19
N ALA A 297 -16.79 -19.14 3.92
CA ALA A 297 -15.74 -19.44 4.89
C ALA A 297 -15.76 -18.47 6.08
N TYR A 298 -15.94 -17.18 5.82
CA TYR A 298 -16.05 -16.13 6.83
C TYR A 298 -17.29 -16.33 7.71
N ARG A 299 -18.46 -16.55 7.11
CA ARG A 299 -19.71 -16.82 7.84
C ARG A 299 -19.65 -18.10 8.67
N ALA A 300 -18.85 -19.09 8.26
CA ALA A 300 -18.60 -20.31 9.03
C ALA A 300 -17.63 -20.12 10.21
N GLY A 301 -17.03 -18.93 10.37
CA GLY A 301 -16.06 -18.64 11.44
C GLY A 301 -14.66 -19.22 11.22
N ASN A 302 -14.35 -19.67 10.00
CA ASN A 302 -13.08 -20.36 9.71
C ASN A 302 -11.95 -19.43 9.26
N VAL A 303 -12.27 -18.18 8.92
CA VAL A 303 -11.34 -17.12 8.55
C VAL A 303 -11.88 -15.78 9.04
N VAL A 304 -10.99 -14.85 9.40
CA VAL A 304 -11.33 -13.45 9.70
C VAL A 304 -10.98 -12.57 8.51
N ILE A 305 -11.87 -11.66 8.13
CA ILE A 305 -11.62 -10.62 7.12
C ILE A 305 -11.51 -9.28 7.83
N THR A 306 -10.40 -8.58 7.61
CA THR A 306 -10.09 -7.32 8.28
C THR A 306 -9.80 -6.21 7.26
N ASN A 307 -10.48 -5.06 7.29
CA ASN A 307 -11.72 -4.80 8.05
C ASN A 307 -12.85 -5.72 7.59
N ALA A 308 -13.87 -5.90 8.44
CA ALA A 308 -15.03 -6.70 8.07
C ALA A 308 -15.71 -6.14 6.80
N PRO A 309 -16.36 -6.99 5.98
CA PRO A 309 -17.29 -6.50 4.96
C PRO A 309 -18.42 -5.69 5.60
N GLY A 310 -18.98 -4.72 4.88
CA GLY A 310 -20.12 -3.91 5.33
C GLY A 310 -19.77 -2.78 6.29
N THR A 311 -18.48 -2.48 6.55
CA THR A 311 -18.09 -1.32 7.37
C THR A 311 -18.38 0.01 6.67
N GLY A 312 -18.59 0.01 5.35
CA GLY A 312 -18.91 1.19 4.57
C GLY A 312 -20.22 1.88 4.98
N ILE A 313 -21.09 1.18 5.70
CA ILE A 313 -22.29 1.79 6.29
C ILE A 313 -21.95 2.86 7.32
N ALA A 314 -20.85 2.73 8.06
CA ALA A 314 -20.53 3.63 9.16
C ALA A 314 -19.63 4.79 8.76
N ASP A 315 -19.10 4.79 7.52
CA ASP A 315 -18.28 5.88 6.99
C ASP A 315 -18.95 6.64 5.83
N ASP A 316 -20.22 6.34 5.56
CA ASP A 316 -20.99 7.07 4.56
C ASP A 316 -21.29 8.50 5.01
N LYS A 317 -21.20 9.43 4.04
CA LYS A 317 -21.39 10.87 4.31
C LYS A 317 -22.78 11.22 4.81
N SER A 318 -23.80 10.42 4.48
CA SER A 318 -25.17 10.63 4.98
C SER A 318 -25.32 10.25 6.46
N LEU A 319 -24.49 9.32 6.96
CA LEU A 319 -24.50 8.88 8.35
C LEU A 319 -23.53 9.67 9.24
N TYR A 320 -22.55 10.34 8.65
CA TYR A 320 -21.60 11.20 9.35
C TYR A 320 -22.26 12.19 10.35
N PRO A 321 -23.35 12.92 10.04
CA PRO A 321 -24.00 13.82 11.00
C PRO A 321 -24.58 13.14 12.25
N PHE A 322 -24.84 11.83 12.19
CA PHE A 322 -25.40 11.07 13.30
C PHE A 322 -24.33 10.53 14.25
N VAL A 323 -23.03 10.56 13.90
CA VAL A 323 -21.96 10.00 14.75
C VAL A 323 -21.91 10.62 16.17
N PRO A 324 -22.11 11.93 16.37
CA PRO A 324 -22.26 12.49 17.71
C PRO A 324 -23.38 11.82 18.53
N LYS A 325 -24.54 11.57 17.90
CA LYS A 325 -25.66 10.86 18.53
C LYS A 325 -25.34 9.39 18.79
N MET A 326 -24.55 8.75 17.91
CA MET A 326 -24.06 7.39 18.14
C MET A 326 -23.17 7.31 19.37
N ILE A 327 -22.27 8.28 19.57
CA ILE A 327 -21.41 8.36 20.76
C ILE A 327 -22.28 8.48 22.03
N GLU A 328 -23.26 9.37 22.02
CA GLU A 328 -24.17 9.55 23.15
C GLU A 328 -25.01 8.30 23.41
N TYR A 329 -25.56 7.68 22.37
CA TYR A 329 -26.43 6.50 22.47
C TYR A 329 -25.69 5.26 22.96
N TYR A 330 -24.55 4.93 22.35
CA TYR A 330 -23.81 3.70 22.63
C TYR A 330 -22.88 3.79 23.83
N LEU A 331 -22.32 4.97 24.09
CA LEU A 331 -21.31 5.15 25.15
C LEU A 331 -21.85 5.95 26.35
N GLY A 332 -22.96 6.67 26.21
CA GLY A 332 -23.43 7.60 27.25
C GLY A 332 -22.46 8.77 27.50
N GLU A 333 -21.56 9.04 26.55
CA GLU A 333 -20.50 10.04 26.64
C GLU A 333 -20.82 11.24 25.74
N LYS A 334 -20.29 12.43 26.06
CA LYS A 334 -20.30 13.55 25.12
C LYS A 334 -19.16 13.42 24.11
N PRO A 335 -19.36 13.76 22.82
CA PRO A 335 -18.28 13.76 21.83
C PRO A 335 -17.10 14.64 22.25
N ILE A 336 -15.90 14.07 22.27
CA ILE A 336 -14.65 14.79 22.56
C ILE A 336 -14.22 15.60 21.34
N LEU A 337 -14.24 14.98 20.16
CA LEU A 337 -13.99 15.65 18.89
C LEU A 337 -15.32 15.98 18.22
N PRO A 338 -15.62 17.25 17.94
CA PRO A 338 -16.82 17.63 17.21
C PRO A 338 -16.72 17.21 15.74
N ASN A 339 -17.88 17.01 15.13
CA ASN A 339 -17.99 17.01 13.67
C ASN A 339 -17.90 18.45 13.14
N VAL A 340 -17.47 18.57 11.89
CA VAL A 340 -17.82 19.72 11.05
C VAL A 340 -19.34 19.82 10.94
N GLN A 341 -19.87 21.03 11.13
CA GLN A 341 -21.30 21.31 10.94
C GLN A 341 -21.72 20.83 9.54
N THR A 342 -22.73 19.98 9.50
CA THR A 342 -23.19 19.35 8.26
C THR A 342 -24.71 19.37 8.22
N TYR A 343 -25.24 20.00 7.18
CA TYR A 343 -26.65 20.07 6.88
C TYR A 343 -27.07 18.84 6.06
N GLN A 344 -28.13 18.19 6.47
CA GLN A 344 -28.84 17.12 5.79
C GLN A 344 -29.88 17.72 4.86
N CYS A 345 -29.61 17.68 3.56
CA CYS A 345 -30.54 18.23 2.56
C CYS A 345 -31.85 17.44 2.44
N SER A 346 -31.98 16.29 3.11
CA SER A 346 -33.25 15.56 3.28
C SER A 346 -34.21 16.23 4.27
N ASP A 347 -33.69 17.00 5.23
CA ASP A 347 -34.50 17.79 6.15
C ASP A 347 -34.97 19.06 5.43
N ALA A 348 -36.27 19.37 5.51
CA ALA A 348 -36.86 20.45 4.74
C ALA A 348 -36.37 21.83 5.18
N ASP A 349 -36.13 22.03 6.48
CA ASP A 349 -35.68 23.31 7.03
C ASP A 349 -34.19 23.52 6.71
N GLU A 350 -33.38 22.47 6.83
CA GLU A 350 -31.96 22.52 6.44
C GLU A 350 -31.79 22.67 4.93
N LEU A 351 -32.61 22.00 4.11
CA LEU A 351 -32.61 22.19 2.65
C LEU A 351 -32.94 23.63 2.27
N ALA A 352 -33.94 24.24 2.90
CA ALA A 352 -34.29 25.65 2.67
C ALA A 352 -33.09 26.56 2.96
N TYR A 353 -32.42 26.35 4.11
CA TYR A 353 -31.20 27.07 4.45
C TYR A 353 -30.10 26.88 3.39
N VAL A 354 -29.84 25.64 2.98
CA VAL A 354 -28.82 25.31 1.98
C VAL A 354 -29.11 25.98 0.64
N LEU A 355 -30.36 25.95 0.18
CA LEU A 355 -30.79 26.55 -1.08
C LEU A 355 -30.62 28.07 -1.11
N ASP A 356 -30.77 28.73 0.05
CA ASP A 356 -30.61 30.17 0.20
C ASP A 356 -29.13 30.59 0.34
N HIS A 357 -28.29 29.71 0.89
CA HIS A 357 -26.87 29.99 1.18
C HIS A 357 -25.89 29.20 0.31
N MET A 358 -26.34 28.58 -0.80
CA MET A 358 -25.47 27.81 -1.70
C MET A 358 -24.13 28.50 -2.08
N PRO A 359 -24.07 29.83 -2.31
CA PRO A 359 -22.80 30.52 -2.61
C PRO A 359 -21.77 30.52 -1.45
N GLU A 360 -22.16 30.13 -0.24
CA GLU A 360 -21.34 30.16 0.97
C GLU A 360 -20.95 28.75 1.45
N LEU A 361 -21.60 27.72 0.89
CA LEU A 361 -21.50 26.33 1.32
C LEU A 361 -20.69 25.48 0.34
N VAL A 362 -20.20 24.35 0.86
CA VAL A 362 -19.68 23.23 0.08
C VAL A 362 -20.74 22.13 0.08
N ILE A 363 -21.28 21.79 -1.09
CA ILE A 363 -22.32 20.77 -1.24
C ILE A 363 -21.71 19.52 -1.86
N LYS A 364 -21.94 18.37 -1.21
CA LYS A 364 -21.35 17.08 -1.59
C LYS A 364 -22.45 16.05 -1.80
N GLU A 365 -22.26 15.19 -2.79
CA GLU A 365 -23.05 13.98 -2.94
C GLU A 365 -22.72 12.99 -1.81
N THR A 366 -23.76 12.37 -1.25
CA THR A 366 -23.65 11.36 -0.19
C THR A 366 -22.90 10.14 -0.70
N GLN A 367 -23.30 9.62 -1.86
CA GLN A 367 -22.68 8.48 -2.54
C GLN A 367 -21.62 8.96 -3.54
N GLY A 368 -20.35 8.62 -3.30
CA GLY A 368 -19.23 8.92 -4.22
C GLY A 368 -17.88 9.08 -3.51
N SER A 369 -16.78 8.76 -4.20
CA SER A 369 -15.40 8.87 -3.71
C SER A 369 -14.63 9.98 -4.41
N GLY A 370 -13.78 10.72 -3.68
CA GLY A 370 -12.67 11.45 -4.30
C GLY A 370 -12.95 12.85 -4.89
N GLY A 371 -13.85 13.65 -4.30
CA GLY A 371 -14.02 15.07 -4.64
C GLY A 371 -14.72 15.37 -5.97
N TYR A 372 -15.08 14.35 -6.75
CA TYR A 372 -15.97 14.47 -7.90
C TYR A 372 -17.42 14.66 -7.42
N GLY A 373 -18.20 15.49 -8.13
CA GLY A 373 -19.61 15.76 -7.78
C GLY A 373 -19.81 16.78 -6.65
N MET A 374 -18.82 17.61 -6.31
CA MET A 374 -18.91 18.62 -5.26
C MET A 374 -19.10 20.04 -5.84
N LEU A 375 -19.98 20.85 -5.22
CA LEU A 375 -20.08 22.30 -5.46
C LEU A 375 -19.31 23.04 -4.37
N ILE A 376 -18.36 23.90 -4.75
CA ILE A 376 -17.70 24.84 -3.83
C ILE A 376 -18.33 26.21 -4.08
N GLY A 377 -19.36 26.58 -3.30
CA GLY A 377 -20.14 27.80 -3.50
C GLY A 377 -19.30 29.05 -3.74
N PRO A 378 -18.31 29.37 -2.89
CA PRO A 378 -17.54 30.61 -3.00
C PRO A 378 -16.71 30.76 -4.28
N THR A 379 -16.39 29.66 -4.96
CA THR A 379 -15.58 29.65 -6.19
C THR A 379 -16.38 29.25 -7.43
N SER A 380 -17.67 28.96 -7.27
CA SER A 380 -18.55 28.53 -8.36
C SER A 380 -19.25 29.72 -9.04
N SER A 381 -19.48 29.61 -10.35
CA SER A 381 -20.27 30.59 -11.10
C SER A 381 -21.76 30.51 -10.75
N LYS A 382 -22.52 31.55 -11.08
CA LYS A 382 -23.98 31.56 -10.86
C LYS A 382 -24.68 30.45 -11.65
N GLU A 383 -24.20 30.17 -12.85
CA GLU A 383 -24.72 29.11 -13.73
C GLU A 383 -24.45 27.73 -13.13
N GLN A 384 -23.25 27.51 -12.57
CA GLN A 384 -22.91 26.27 -11.88
C GLN A 384 -23.78 26.06 -10.64
N ILE A 385 -23.98 27.10 -9.82
CA ILE A 385 -24.85 27.05 -8.65
C ILE A 385 -26.29 26.76 -9.07
N ALA A 386 -26.81 27.41 -10.12
CA ALA A 386 -28.17 27.17 -10.62
C ALA A 386 -28.36 25.73 -11.15
N ALA A 387 -27.39 25.20 -11.89
CA ALA A 387 -27.41 23.81 -12.35
C ALA A 387 -27.40 22.84 -11.17
N TYR A 388 -26.56 23.09 -10.16
CA TYR A 388 -26.47 22.25 -8.96
C TYR A 388 -27.73 22.35 -8.10
N ARG A 389 -28.37 23.52 -8.03
CA ARG A 389 -29.64 23.74 -7.34
C ARG A 389 -30.74 22.83 -7.89
N LYS A 390 -30.81 22.67 -9.21
CA LYS A 390 -31.77 21.77 -9.85
C LYS A 390 -31.52 20.32 -9.44
N ARG A 391 -30.26 19.86 -9.49
CA ARG A 391 -29.87 18.51 -9.07
C ARG A 391 -30.21 18.24 -7.61
N LEU A 392 -29.97 19.23 -6.74
CA LEU A 392 -30.27 19.16 -5.32
C LEU A 392 -31.79 19.03 -5.07
N LEU A 393 -32.61 19.80 -5.78
CA LEU A 393 -34.07 19.72 -5.67
C LEU A 393 -34.64 18.40 -6.22
N ASP A 394 -34.02 17.84 -7.27
CA ASP A 394 -34.45 16.58 -7.88
C ASP A 394 -34.20 15.37 -6.96
N ASN A 395 -33.16 15.41 -6.11
CA ASN A 395 -32.86 14.35 -5.14
C ASN A 395 -32.19 14.89 -3.86
N PRO A 396 -32.93 15.55 -2.94
CA PRO A 396 -32.32 16.23 -1.79
C PRO A 396 -31.58 15.28 -0.83
N ALA A 397 -32.13 14.08 -0.60
CA ALA A 397 -31.52 13.06 0.24
C ALA A 397 -30.17 12.53 -0.30
N GLY A 398 -29.88 12.78 -1.58
CA GLY A 398 -28.60 12.46 -2.19
C GLY A 398 -27.46 13.39 -1.80
N PHE A 399 -27.71 14.47 -1.05
CA PHE A 399 -26.69 15.50 -0.78
C PHE A 399 -26.59 15.88 0.71
N ILE A 400 -25.41 16.36 1.08
CA ILE A 400 -25.14 17.08 2.32
C ILE A 400 -24.48 18.41 1.99
N ALA A 401 -24.57 19.38 2.90
CA ALA A 401 -23.86 20.65 2.77
C ALA A 401 -23.08 20.98 4.04
N GLN A 402 -21.91 21.60 3.88
CA GLN A 402 -21.05 22.04 4.97
C GLN A 402 -20.69 23.51 4.76
N PRO A 403 -20.49 24.30 5.82
CA PRO A 403 -19.92 25.63 5.67
C PRO A 403 -18.51 25.53 5.07
N THR A 404 -18.11 26.55 4.34
CA THR A 404 -16.71 26.65 3.88
C THR A 404 -15.82 26.91 5.09
N ILE A 405 -15.14 25.87 5.59
CA ILE A 405 -14.24 26.01 6.72
C ILE A 405 -12.91 26.58 6.25
N SER A 406 -12.44 27.63 6.93
CA SER A 406 -11.07 28.10 6.79
C SER A 406 -10.15 27.14 7.53
N LEU A 407 -9.65 26.12 6.81
CA LEU A 407 -8.69 25.15 7.32
C LEU A 407 -7.44 25.87 7.88
N SER A 408 -6.84 25.32 8.94
CA SER A 408 -5.55 25.80 9.42
C SER A 408 -4.49 25.73 8.31
N THR A 409 -3.51 26.62 8.40
CA THR A 409 -2.40 26.69 7.47
C THR A 409 -1.10 26.31 8.16
N ASN A 410 -0.25 25.60 7.44
CA ASN A 410 1.13 25.35 7.81
C ASN A 410 2.07 26.03 6.80
N PRO A 411 3.18 26.63 7.25
CA PRO A 411 4.24 27.07 6.36
C PRO A 411 4.70 25.95 5.43
N THR A 412 4.81 26.27 4.14
CA THR A 412 5.11 25.32 3.06
C THR A 412 6.12 25.95 2.12
N ALA A 413 7.15 25.20 1.76
CA ALA A 413 8.15 25.57 0.78
C ALA A 413 7.54 25.49 -0.63
N VAL A 414 7.35 26.65 -1.22
CA VAL A 414 6.83 26.86 -2.58
C VAL A 414 7.89 27.56 -3.43
N ALA A 415 7.65 27.69 -4.73
CA ALA A 415 8.62 28.30 -5.65
C ALA A 415 9.03 29.74 -5.26
N SER A 416 8.13 30.49 -4.62
CA SER A 416 8.38 31.86 -4.14
C SER A 416 8.99 31.94 -2.73
N GLY A 417 9.38 30.81 -2.12
CA GLY A 417 9.90 30.74 -0.75
C GLY A 417 8.93 30.04 0.20
N ILE A 418 8.69 30.59 1.39
CA ILE A 418 7.77 29.99 2.37
C ILE A 418 6.42 30.71 2.28
N ALA A 419 5.35 29.95 2.09
CA ALA A 419 3.99 30.48 2.08
C ALA A 419 3.04 29.57 2.88
N PRO A 420 1.99 30.13 3.50
CA PRO A 420 0.98 29.33 4.18
C PRO A 420 0.20 28.48 3.16
N ARG A 421 -0.05 27.22 3.50
CA ARG A 421 -0.94 26.32 2.74
C ARG A 421 -1.84 25.55 3.70
N HIS A 422 -3.07 25.30 3.26
CA HIS A 422 -4.07 24.58 4.04
C HIS A 422 -3.69 23.11 4.19
N ILE A 423 -3.96 22.55 5.36
CA ILE A 423 -3.60 21.17 5.70
C ILE A 423 -4.76 20.42 6.38
N ASP A 424 -4.66 19.10 6.39
CA ASP A 424 -5.45 18.22 7.27
C ASP A 424 -4.55 17.15 7.92
N LEU A 425 -5.13 16.32 8.78
CA LEU A 425 -4.45 15.21 9.44
C LEU A 425 -5.28 13.94 9.34
N ARG A 426 -4.64 12.81 9.02
CA ARG A 426 -5.23 11.47 9.19
C ARG A 426 -4.41 10.65 10.18
N PRO A 427 -4.76 10.62 11.48
CA PRO A 427 -4.35 9.53 12.36
C PRO A 427 -4.90 8.18 11.87
N PHE A 428 -4.15 7.12 12.16
CA PHE A 428 -4.55 5.74 11.93
C PHE A 428 -4.83 5.04 13.25
N VAL A 429 -6.07 4.61 13.43
CA VAL A 429 -6.58 3.99 14.64
C VAL A 429 -6.60 2.47 14.45
N LEU A 430 -6.07 1.73 15.43
CA LEU A 430 -6.06 0.27 15.46
C LEU A 430 -6.98 -0.23 16.58
N SER A 431 -8.10 -0.85 16.23
CA SER A 431 -9.03 -1.49 17.16
C SER A 431 -8.72 -2.98 17.25
N HIS A 432 -8.18 -3.42 18.38
CA HIS A 432 -7.85 -4.82 18.64
C HIS A 432 -9.12 -5.64 18.89
N GLY A 433 -9.03 -6.97 18.71
CA GLY A 433 -10.19 -7.87 18.88
C GLY A 433 -10.78 -7.89 20.30
N ASP A 434 -10.03 -7.47 21.32
CA ASP A 434 -10.55 -7.30 22.69
C ASP A 434 -11.23 -5.94 22.93
N GLY A 435 -11.32 -5.09 21.90
CA GLY A 435 -11.91 -3.75 21.96
C GLY A 435 -10.94 -2.66 22.42
N THR A 436 -9.68 -2.99 22.75
CA THR A 436 -8.66 -1.97 23.03
C THR A 436 -8.29 -1.21 21.75
N VAL A 437 -7.99 0.08 21.90
CA VAL A 437 -7.71 0.96 20.76
C VAL A 437 -6.32 1.57 20.92
N ASP A 438 -5.49 1.41 19.89
CA ASP A 438 -4.12 1.90 19.81
C ASP A 438 -3.96 2.91 18.66
N ILE A 439 -3.17 3.95 18.88
CA ILE A 439 -2.88 5.01 17.90
C ILE A 439 -1.41 5.40 18.07
N VAL A 440 -0.63 5.35 16.99
CA VAL A 440 0.74 5.87 17.03
C VAL A 440 0.73 7.41 17.08
N PRO A 441 1.70 8.06 17.76
CA PRO A 441 1.74 9.52 17.88
C PRO A 441 2.21 10.20 16.58
N GLY A 442 1.35 10.15 15.56
CA GLY A 442 1.57 10.68 14.23
C GLY A 442 0.43 10.33 13.28
N GLY A 443 0.54 10.81 12.05
CA GLY A 443 -0.46 10.59 11.01
C GLY A 443 -0.01 11.14 9.68
N LEU A 444 -0.82 10.91 8.65
CA LEU A 444 -0.61 11.51 7.34
C LEU A 444 -1.12 12.95 7.38
N THR A 445 -0.22 13.94 7.27
CA THR A 445 -0.61 15.33 7.01
C THR A 445 -0.61 15.55 5.50
N ARG A 446 -1.76 15.94 4.94
CA ARG A 446 -1.86 16.35 3.54
C ARG A 446 -1.85 17.87 3.46
N VAL A 447 -1.33 18.41 2.36
CA VAL A 447 -1.22 19.84 2.11
C VAL A 447 -1.76 20.20 0.72
N ALA A 448 -2.57 21.26 0.66
CA ALA A 448 -3.03 21.83 -0.59
C ALA A 448 -1.91 22.68 -1.20
N MET A 449 -1.17 22.15 -2.19
CA MET A 449 0.03 22.82 -2.73
C MET A 449 -0.30 24.12 -3.48
N THR A 450 -1.46 24.17 -4.14
CA THR A 450 -1.95 25.34 -4.88
C THR A 450 -2.42 26.44 -3.93
N GLU A 451 -2.02 27.68 -4.21
CA GLU A 451 -2.43 28.85 -3.43
C GLU A 451 -3.95 29.03 -3.38
N GLY A 452 -4.50 29.28 -2.19
CA GLY A 452 -5.94 29.45 -1.97
C GLY A 452 -6.79 28.19 -2.12
N SER A 453 -6.19 27.05 -2.48
CA SER A 453 -6.90 25.77 -2.59
C SER A 453 -7.16 25.17 -1.21
N LEU A 454 -8.37 24.62 -1.02
CA LEU A 454 -8.74 23.78 0.12
C LEU A 454 -8.64 22.28 -0.24
N VAL A 455 -8.27 21.96 -1.48
CA VAL A 455 -8.17 20.59 -1.97
C VAL A 455 -6.81 20.02 -1.60
N VAL A 456 -6.83 19.14 -0.60
CA VAL A 456 -5.65 18.41 -0.09
C VAL A 456 -5.51 16.99 -0.66
N ASN A 457 -6.46 16.55 -1.50
CA ASN A 457 -6.45 15.19 -2.06
C ASN A 457 -5.29 15.00 -3.06
N SER A 458 -4.53 13.92 -2.89
CA SER A 458 -3.37 13.60 -3.74
C SER A 458 -3.73 13.38 -5.21
N SER A 459 -4.95 12.89 -5.50
CA SER A 459 -5.43 12.74 -6.89
C SER A 459 -5.61 14.07 -7.63
N GLN A 460 -5.64 15.19 -6.92
CA GLN A 460 -5.83 16.55 -7.46
C GLN A 460 -4.64 17.47 -7.14
N GLY A 461 -3.46 16.91 -6.88
CA GLY A 461 -2.22 17.68 -6.67
C GLY A 461 -1.92 18.03 -5.21
N GLY A 462 -2.60 17.41 -4.24
CA GLY A 462 -2.24 17.50 -2.83
C GLY A 462 -0.87 16.87 -2.53
N GLY A 463 -0.07 17.54 -1.72
CA GLY A 463 1.23 17.06 -1.22
C GLY A 463 1.10 16.45 0.17
N VAL A 464 2.22 15.97 0.71
CA VAL A 464 2.32 15.40 2.06
C VAL A 464 3.48 16.00 2.85
N LYS A 465 3.35 16.01 4.18
CA LYS A 465 4.37 16.46 5.14
C LYS A 465 4.46 15.48 6.30
N ASP A 466 5.62 15.42 6.95
CA ASP A 466 5.75 14.72 8.23
C ASP A 466 4.96 15.44 9.33
N THR A 467 4.40 14.67 10.25
CA THR A 467 3.70 15.14 11.45
C THR A 467 4.53 14.76 12.67
N TRP A 468 5.07 15.75 13.39
CA TRP A 468 5.82 15.53 14.61
C TRP A 468 4.92 15.80 15.82
N VAL A 469 4.63 14.75 16.58
CA VAL A 469 4.11 14.90 17.94
C VAL A 469 5.29 15.08 18.88
N VAL A 470 5.34 16.22 19.57
CA VAL A 470 6.49 16.63 20.38
C VAL A 470 6.12 16.65 21.85
N ASP A 471 6.95 16.01 22.68
CA ASP A 471 6.84 16.11 24.14
C ASP A 471 7.57 17.36 24.65
N THR A 472 6.79 18.40 24.95
CA THR A 472 7.28 19.68 25.50
C THR A 472 7.37 19.67 27.03
N VAL A 473 6.75 18.69 27.71
CA VAL A 473 6.63 18.64 29.18
C VAL A 473 7.87 18.01 29.80
N ASN A 474 8.40 16.94 29.19
CA ASN A 474 9.62 16.27 29.67
C ASN A 474 10.91 16.86 29.07
N GLY A 475 10.79 17.88 28.20
CA GLY A 475 11.88 18.53 27.48
C GLY A 475 12.81 19.45 28.29
N LYS A 476 13.03 19.22 29.59
CA LYS A 476 14.15 19.85 30.29
C LYS A 476 15.44 19.18 29.86
N LEU A 477 16.18 19.84 28.95
CA LEU A 477 17.62 19.74 28.69
C LEU A 477 18.34 18.70 29.57
N SER A 478 18.53 17.48 29.07
CA SER A 478 19.54 16.56 29.61
C SER A 478 20.62 16.32 28.56
N GLY A 479 21.53 17.29 28.45
CA GLY A 479 22.92 16.96 28.19
C GLY A 479 23.46 16.14 29.36
N LYS A 480 23.13 14.86 29.41
CA LYS A 480 23.78 13.76 30.14
C LYS A 480 22.94 12.50 29.96
N GLN A 481 23.61 11.44 29.51
CA GLN A 481 23.10 10.08 29.49
C GLN A 481 22.37 9.78 30.81
N GLY A 482 21.06 9.51 30.71
CA GLY A 482 20.21 9.14 31.83
C GLY A 482 19.30 8.01 31.39
N THR A 483 19.62 6.82 31.86
CA THR A 483 18.85 5.59 31.73
C THR A 483 17.41 5.79 32.19
N ALA A 484 16.45 5.48 31.32
CA ALA A 484 15.05 5.39 31.69
C ALA A 484 14.84 4.26 32.71
N HIS A 485 14.27 4.60 33.86
CA HIS A 485 13.70 3.65 34.81
C HIS A 485 12.46 3.01 34.19
N LEU A 486 12.65 1.89 33.51
CA LEU A 486 11.62 0.86 33.39
C LEU A 486 11.62 0.03 34.67
N GLY A 487 10.42 -0.21 35.19
CA GLY A 487 10.19 -1.14 36.29
C GLY A 487 10.84 -2.50 36.00
N THR A 488 11.56 -2.97 37.00
CA THR A 488 12.34 -4.21 37.05
C THR A 488 11.55 -5.44 36.60
N ILE A 489 11.96 -6.02 35.47
CA ILE A 489 12.01 -7.48 35.28
C ILE A 489 13.46 -7.80 34.92
N GLN A 490 14.09 -8.62 35.75
CA GLN A 490 15.51 -8.95 35.72
C GLN A 490 15.90 -9.66 34.41
N THR A 491 16.85 -9.10 33.67
CA THR A 491 17.69 -9.86 32.73
C THR A 491 19.13 -9.37 32.81
N ASN A 492 19.93 -10.02 33.65
CA ASN A 492 21.39 -9.86 33.69
C ASN A 492 22.04 -11.22 33.43
N HIS A 493 21.95 -11.65 32.17
CA HIS A 493 22.86 -12.55 31.47
C HIS A 493 22.30 -12.59 30.06
N GLU A 494 22.97 -11.96 29.07
CA GLU A 494 22.80 -12.17 27.62
C GLU A 494 23.38 -10.96 26.85
N ARG A 495 24.70 -10.77 26.89
CA ARG A 495 25.43 -9.90 25.93
C ARG A 495 26.48 -10.64 25.11
N LYS A 496 26.51 -11.97 25.20
CA LYS A 496 27.33 -12.83 24.32
C LYS A 496 26.51 -13.86 23.53
N SER A 497 25.18 -13.92 23.70
CA SER A 497 24.28 -14.77 22.92
C SER A 497 23.56 -14.02 21.77
N GLN A 498 23.41 -12.70 21.83
CA GLN A 498 22.57 -11.96 20.85
C GLN A 498 23.04 -12.10 19.39
N SER A 499 24.34 -12.27 19.14
CA SER A 499 24.84 -12.47 17.77
C SER A 499 24.56 -13.88 17.22
N SER A 500 24.49 -14.91 18.07
CA SER A 500 24.09 -16.28 17.67
C SER A 500 22.57 -16.44 17.63
N THR A 501 21.80 -15.73 18.47
CA THR A 501 20.33 -15.73 18.42
C THR A 501 19.77 -14.97 17.20
N LEU A 502 20.41 -13.90 16.71
CA LEU A 502 20.01 -13.22 15.46
C LEU A 502 20.23 -14.12 14.24
N LEU A 503 21.39 -14.77 14.15
CA LEU A 503 21.66 -15.77 13.12
C LEU A 503 20.75 -17.01 13.22
N ALA A 504 20.32 -17.38 14.44
CA ALA A 504 19.32 -18.44 14.63
C ALA A 504 17.91 -17.98 14.25
N TYR A 505 17.51 -16.74 14.55
CA TYR A 505 16.22 -16.16 14.14
C TYR A 505 16.12 -15.97 12.61
N GLU A 506 17.20 -15.55 11.96
CA GLU A 506 17.29 -15.46 10.50
C GLU A 506 17.24 -16.86 9.87
N ASN A 507 17.95 -17.86 10.42
CA ASN A 507 17.90 -19.24 9.93
C ASN A 507 16.54 -19.94 10.19
N ILE A 508 15.83 -19.63 11.29
CA ILE A 508 14.49 -20.17 11.58
C ILE A 508 13.45 -19.58 10.61
N ASN A 509 13.55 -18.29 10.26
CA ASN A 509 12.68 -17.66 9.26
C ASN A 509 12.97 -18.14 7.83
N HIS A 510 14.21 -18.50 7.50
CA HIS A 510 14.56 -19.05 6.18
C HIS A 510 13.79 -20.34 5.84
N ASN A 511 13.37 -21.13 6.84
CA ASN A 511 12.59 -22.35 6.65
C ASN A 511 11.06 -22.15 6.72
N ARG A 512 10.58 -20.92 6.97
CA ARG A 512 9.15 -20.59 7.11
C ARG A 512 8.56 -19.78 5.95
N LEU A 513 9.35 -19.43 4.92
CA LEU A 513 8.83 -18.68 3.77
C LEU A 513 7.74 -19.49 3.05
N ILE A 514 6.53 -18.96 3.01
CA ILE A 514 5.44 -19.46 2.16
C ILE A 514 5.64 -18.85 0.77
N LEU A 515 6.32 -19.59 -0.11
CA LEU A 515 6.44 -19.20 -1.52
C LEU A 515 5.15 -19.59 -2.26
N LEU A 516 4.40 -18.59 -2.72
CA LEU A 516 3.19 -18.75 -3.53
C LEU A 516 3.54 -19.38 -4.88
N LEU A 517 2.62 -20.15 -5.46
CA LEU A 517 2.80 -20.70 -6.81
C LEU A 517 2.90 -19.61 -7.88
N SER A 518 2.12 -18.54 -7.76
CA SER A 518 2.21 -17.40 -8.67
C SER A 518 3.57 -16.72 -8.59
N THR A 519 4.07 -16.42 -7.38
CA THR A 519 5.40 -15.85 -7.17
C THR A 519 6.49 -16.79 -7.68
N ALA A 520 6.36 -18.10 -7.47
CA ALA A 520 7.26 -19.10 -8.04
C ALA A 520 7.26 -19.06 -9.58
N SER A 521 6.09 -18.90 -10.21
CA SER A 521 5.98 -18.69 -11.65
C SER A 521 6.69 -17.42 -12.11
N TYR A 522 6.51 -16.29 -11.43
CA TYR A 522 7.22 -15.04 -11.75
C TYR A 522 8.73 -15.16 -11.57
N LEU A 523 9.20 -15.89 -10.55
CA LEU A 523 10.64 -16.17 -10.37
C LEU A 523 11.22 -16.99 -11.53
N VAL A 524 10.50 -18.02 -11.97
CA VAL A 524 10.88 -18.81 -13.16
C VAL A 524 10.99 -17.89 -14.38
N TRP A 525 9.98 -17.07 -14.64
CA TRP A 525 10.00 -16.16 -15.78
C TRP A 525 11.12 -15.12 -15.67
N LEU A 526 11.35 -14.54 -14.49
CA LEU A 526 12.49 -13.66 -14.23
C LEU A 526 13.82 -14.35 -14.56
N GLY A 527 13.98 -15.62 -14.15
CA GLY A 527 15.14 -16.44 -14.49
C GLY A 527 15.29 -16.66 -16.00
N ARG A 528 14.19 -16.98 -16.68
CA ARG A 528 14.17 -17.14 -18.15
C ARG A 528 14.57 -15.85 -18.86
N TYR A 529 13.97 -14.72 -18.52
CA TYR A 529 14.28 -13.45 -19.17
C TYR A 529 15.70 -12.98 -18.88
N SER A 530 16.21 -13.23 -17.67
CA SER A 530 17.60 -12.97 -17.32
C SER A 530 18.56 -13.82 -18.18
N GLU A 531 18.29 -15.11 -18.31
CA GLU A 531 19.10 -16.00 -19.13
C GLU A 531 19.03 -15.65 -20.63
N ARG A 532 17.84 -15.28 -21.13
CA ARG A 532 17.64 -14.80 -22.50
C ARG A 532 18.42 -13.53 -22.80
N LEU A 533 18.40 -12.58 -21.87
CA LEU A 533 19.15 -11.33 -22.01
C LEU A 533 20.66 -11.59 -22.09
N ARG A 534 21.17 -12.51 -21.26
CA ARG A 534 22.56 -12.96 -21.32
C ARG A 534 22.89 -13.61 -22.67
N TYR A 535 21.99 -14.44 -23.20
CA TYR A 535 22.17 -15.06 -24.51
C TYR A 535 22.24 -14.03 -25.64
N TYR A 536 21.38 -13.01 -25.64
CA TYR A 536 21.44 -11.91 -26.60
C TYR A 536 22.73 -11.10 -26.47
N GLU A 537 23.18 -10.80 -25.24
CA GLU A 537 24.45 -10.09 -25.00
C GLU A 537 25.64 -10.88 -25.54
N GLN A 538 25.67 -12.20 -25.39
CA GLN A 538 26.71 -13.05 -25.96
C GLN A 538 26.73 -13.01 -27.49
N ILE A 539 25.56 -13.02 -28.15
CA ILE A 539 25.47 -12.88 -29.62
C ILE A 539 25.97 -11.51 -30.05
N ILE A 540 25.48 -10.44 -29.42
CA ILE A 540 25.86 -9.05 -29.70
C ILE A 540 27.37 -8.87 -29.54
N THR A 541 27.96 -9.35 -28.45
CA THR A 541 29.40 -9.27 -28.19
C THR A 541 30.22 -10.05 -29.23
N ARG A 542 29.75 -11.21 -29.68
CA ARG A 542 30.41 -11.95 -30.77
C ARG A 542 30.30 -11.22 -32.11
N LEU A 543 29.14 -10.63 -32.43
CA LEU A 543 28.96 -9.83 -33.63
C LEU A 543 29.89 -8.60 -33.62
N SER A 544 29.95 -7.86 -32.52
CA SER A 544 30.82 -6.68 -32.38
C SER A 544 32.33 -6.97 -32.46
N ASN A 545 32.73 -8.22 -32.17
CA ASN A 545 34.13 -8.65 -32.22
C ASN A 545 34.46 -9.42 -33.51
N ASP A 546 33.57 -9.45 -34.50
CA ASP A 546 33.70 -10.23 -35.74
C ASP A 546 33.93 -11.74 -35.50
N GLN A 547 33.31 -12.29 -34.46
CA GLN A 547 33.42 -13.69 -34.03
C GLN A 547 32.23 -14.57 -34.47
N CYS A 548 31.39 -14.07 -35.38
CA CYS A 548 30.29 -14.81 -36.00
C CYS A 548 30.56 -14.98 -37.49
N SER A 549 30.56 -16.23 -37.97
CA SER A 549 30.56 -16.51 -39.40
C SER A 549 29.18 -16.20 -40.00
N GLN A 550 29.10 -16.03 -41.33
CA GLN A 550 27.81 -15.87 -42.02
C GLN A 550 26.86 -17.05 -41.73
N THR A 551 27.38 -18.26 -41.67
CA THR A 551 26.62 -19.47 -41.30
C THR A 551 26.05 -19.38 -39.87
N ASP A 552 26.77 -18.76 -38.93
CA ASP A 552 26.26 -18.52 -37.57
C ASP A 552 25.10 -17.52 -37.60
N VAL A 553 25.23 -16.43 -38.36
CA VAL A 553 24.18 -15.40 -38.51
C VAL A 553 22.92 -16.00 -39.13
N ASP A 554 23.06 -16.76 -40.23
CA ASP A 554 21.96 -17.45 -40.89
C ASP A 554 21.23 -18.40 -39.94
N ALA A 555 22.00 -19.19 -39.17
CA ALA A 555 21.45 -20.12 -38.20
C ALA A 555 20.69 -19.39 -37.07
N ILE A 556 21.23 -18.28 -36.55
CA ILE A 556 20.58 -17.49 -35.49
C ILE A 556 19.27 -16.89 -36.01
N VAL A 557 19.29 -16.22 -37.16
CA VAL A 557 18.09 -15.58 -37.74
C VAL A 557 17.01 -16.60 -38.03
N HIS A 558 17.37 -17.72 -38.67
CA HIS A 558 16.43 -18.79 -38.98
C HIS A 558 15.86 -19.46 -37.72
N ASN A 559 16.71 -19.89 -36.79
CA ASN A 559 16.26 -20.69 -35.64
C ASN A 559 15.49 -19.87 -34.60
N LEU A 560 15.79 -18.58 -34.46
CA LEU A 560 15.01 -17.66 -33.61
C LEU A 560 13.79 -17.07 -34.33
N GLY A 561 13.62 -17.33 -35.62
CA GLY A 561 12.49 -16.82 -36.42
C GLY A 561 12.47 -15.29 -36.52
N LEU A 562 13.64 -14.65 -36.66
CA LEU A 562 13.72 -13.19 -36.68
C LEU A 562 13.27 -12.63 -38.04
N PRO A 563 12.44 -11.57 -38.07
CA PRO A 563 11.89 -11.02 -39.31
C PRO A 563 12.86 -10.03 -39.97
N ILE A 564 14.11 -10.45 -40.19
CA ILE A 564 15.19 -9.62 -40.75
C ILE A 564 15.97 -10.38 -41.82
N SER A 565 16.75 -9.66 -42.61
CA SER A 565 17.79 -10.27 -43.43
C SER A 565 18.85 -10.94 -42.54
N ALA A 566 19.42 -12.04 -43.04
CA ALA A 566 20.50 -12.74 -42.37
C ALA A 566 21.84 -12.03 -42.63
N ASP A 567 21.98 -10.81 -42.11
CA ASP A 567 23.24 -10.06 -42.13
C ASP A 567 23.62 -9.64 -40.70
N ALA A 568 24.94 -9.55 -40.45
CA ALA A 568 25.46 -9.35 -39.10
C ALA A 568 25.00 -8.01 -38.49
N ASP A 569 24.94 -6.95 -39.32
CA ASP A 569 24.55 -5.61 -38.89
C ASP A 569 23.04 -5.54 -38.57
N ALA A 570 22.18 -6.09 -39.44
CA ALA A 570 20.75 -6.15 -39.18
C ALA A 570 20.42 -7.05 -37.97
N LEU A 571 21.15 -8.15 -37.77
CA LEU A 571 21.00 -8.97 -36.58
C LEU A 571 21.42 -8.22 -35.32
N TYR A 572 22.55 -7.53 -35.36
CA TYR A 572 23.01 -6.68 -34.26
C TYR A 572 21.96 -5.61 -33.93
N ASP A 573 21.52 -4.85 -34.92
CA ASP A 573 20.56 -3.76 -34.75
C ASP A 573 19.22 -4.26 -34.24
N TYR A 574 18.73 -5.39 -34.76
CA TYR A 574 17.47 -5.95 -34.32
C TYR A 574 17.54 -6.43 -32.86
N LEU A 575 18.61 -7.12 -32.48
CA LEU A 575 18.79 -7.57 -31.10
C LEU A 575 18.94 -6.38 -30.15
N ALA A 576 19.83 -5.44 -30.46
CA ALA A 576 20.16 -4.30 -29.61
C ALA A 576 18.99 -3.32 -29.45
N ASN A 577 18.23 -3.05 -30.52
CA ASN A 577 17.20 -2.03 -30.52
C ASN A 577 15.77 -2.57 -30.36
N ASN A 578 15.55 -3.89 -30.44
CA ASN A 578 14.22 -4.50 -30.25
C ASN A 578 14.23 -5.53 -29.13
N LYS A 579 14.97 -6.64 -29.29
CA LYS A 579 14.85 -7.80 -28.39
C LYS A 579 15.42 -7.56 -26.99
N VAL A 580 16.54 -6.83 -26.89
CA VAL A 580 17.13 -6.45 -25.59
C VAL A 580 16.21 -5.51 -24.81
N PRO A 581 15.74 -4.37 -25.37
CA PRO A 581 14.76 -3.51 -24.70
C PRO A 581 13.48 -4.24 -24.28
N GLU A 582 12.92 -5.07 -25.18
CA GLU A 582 11.72 -5.89 -24.90
C GLU A 582 11.95 -6.82 -23.70
N THR A 583 13.07 -7.53 -23.68
CA THR A 583 13.41 -8.47 -22.60
C THR A 583 13.63 -7.75 -21.28
N ILE A 584 14.26 -6.58 -21.30
CA ILE A 584 14.42 -5.74 -20.10
C ILE A 584 13.07 -5.28 -19.56
N GLY A 585 12.11 -4.93 -20.44
CA GLY A 585 10.74 -4.63 -20.04
C GLY A 585 10.05 -5.79 -19.32
N PHE A 586 10.25 -7.03 -19.78
CA PHE A 586 9.73 -8.21 -19.09
C PHE A 586 10.41 -8.48 -17.74
N ILE A 587 11.73 -8.25 -17.63
CA ILE A 587 12.46 -8.32 -16.36
C ILE A 587 11.89 -7.30 -15.38
N GLU A 588 11.75 -6.04 -15.81
CA GLU A 588 11.16 -4.98 -14.99
C GLU A 588 9.80 -5.40 -14.43
N GLN A 589 8.94 -5.95 -15.29
CA GLN A 589 7.60 -6.38 -14.89
C GLN A 589 7.62 -7.48 -13.84
N ASN A 590 8.41 -8.53 -14.05
CA ASN A 590 8.48 -9.66 -13.12
C ASN A 590 9.12 -9.28 -11.79
N VAL A 591 10.11 -8.38 -11.79
CA VAL A 591 10.74 -7.89 -10.56
C VAL A 591 9.69 -7.28 -9.63
N GLN A 592 8.77 -6.48 -10.14
CA GLN A 592 7.69 -5.90 -9.31
C GLN A 592 6.83 -6.98 -8.63
N ASP A 593 6.55 -8.07 -9.34
CA ASP A 593 5.70 -9.16 -8.86
C ASP A 593 6.44 -10.07 -7.84
N VAL A 594 7.77 -10.00 -7.75
CA VAL A 594 8.58 -10.78 -6.78
C VAL A 594 9.25 -9.94 -5.69
N LYS A 595 9.09 -8.61 -5.68
CA LYS A 595 9.68 -7.68 -4.68
C LYS A 595 9.36 -8.04 -3.22
N GLY A 596 8.27 -8.77 -2.98
CA GLY A 596 7.89 -9.22 -1.64
C GLY A 596 8.68 -10.42 -1.11
N VAL A 597 9.39 -11.15 -1.98
CA VAL A 597 10.16 -12.36 -1.61
C VAL A 597 11.66 -12.24 -1.86
N ILE A 598 12.10 -11.30 -2.68
CA ILE A 598 13.53 -10.99 -2.87
C ILE A 598 13.96 -9.88 -1.91
N GLY A 599 15.22 -9.92 -1.48
CA GLY A 599 15.85 -8.91 -0.66
C GLY A 599 15.85 -7.52 -1.30
N LYS A 600 15.89 -6.49 -0.44
CA LYS A 600 15.88 -5.08 -0.86
C LYS A 600 17.02 -4.76 -1.81
N ASP A 601 18.24 -5.21 -1.50
CA ASP A 601 19.44 -4.94 -2.30
C ASP A 601 19.33 -5.55 -3.70
N THR A 602 18.81 -6.78 -3.79
CA THR A 602 18.52 -7.46 -5.06
C THR A 602 17.49 -6.68 -5.87
N ALA A 603 16.40 -6.23 -5.25
CA ALA A 603 15.40 -5.40 -5.92
C ALA A 603 15.98 -4.06 -6.42
N GLU A 604 16.89 -3.43 -5.67
CA GLU A 604 17.57 -2.20 -6.06
C GLU A 604 18.49 -2.39 -7.27
N LEU A 605 19.20 -3.53 -7.35
CA LEU A 605 20.02 -3.88 -8.51
C LEU A 605 19.17 -4.06 -9.77
N TYR A 606 18.01 -4.72 -9.67
CA TYR A 606 17.07 -4.81 -10.78
C TYR A 606 16.47 -3.45 -11.16
N ASN A 607 16.16 -2.57 -10.20
CA ASN A 607 15.71 -1.21 -10.50
C ASN A 607 16.80 -0.38 -11.21
N LEU A 608 18.09 -0.70 -11.03
CA LEU A 608 19.17 -0.07 -11.81
C LEU A 608 19.12 -0.48 -13.30
N ILE A 609 18.73 -1.72 -13.62
CA ILE A 609 18.50 -2.15 -15.02
C ILE A 609 17.44 -1.26 -15.67
N LYS A 610 16.30 -1.04 -15.00
CA LYS A 610 15.23 -0.12 -15.46
C LYS A 610 15.77 1.28 -15.75
N ARG A 611 16.54 1.86 -14.82
CA ARG A 611 17.10 3.21 -14.98
C ARG A 611 18.01 3.32 -16.21
N LEU A 612 18.91 2.35 -16.37
CA LEU A 612 19.83 2.32 -17.51
C LEU A 612 19.09 2.12 -18.83
N ALA A 613 18.05 1.28 -18.85
CA ALA A 613 17.21 1.09 -20.03
C ALA A 613 16.47 2.39 -20.43
N ASN A 614 15.91 3.11 -19.47
CA ASN A 614 15.22 4.38 -19.71
C ASN A 614 16.13 5.49 -20.25
N THR A 615 17.44 5.44 -19.99
CA THR A 615 18.40 6.37 -20.61
C THR A 615 18.89 5.91 -21.98
N GLY A 616 18.32 4.82 -22.54
CA GLY A 616 18.78 4.19 -23.78
C GLY A 616 20.09 3.39 -23.62
N ALA A 617 20.60 3.22 -22.40
CA ALA A 617 21.86 2.54 -22.10
C ALA A 617 21.67 1.03 -21.92
N TYR A 618 21.03 0.37 -22.89
CA TYR A 618 20.63 -1.04 -22.80
C TYR A 618 21.80 -2.03 -22.63
N ARG A 619 22.99 -1.70 -23.17
CA ARG A 619 24.21 -2.51 -22.95
C ARG A 619 24.67 -2.48 -21.50
N ALA A 620 24.65 -1.30 -20.87
CA ALA A 620 24.96 -1.17 -19.45
C ALA A 620 23.91 -1.89 -18.59
N ALA A 621 22.63 -1.77 -18.96
CA ALA A 621 21.54 -2.51 -18.32
C ALA A 621 21.75 -4.04 -18.39
N SER A 622 22.21 -4.55 -19.53
CA SER A 622 22.53 -5.97 -19.72
C SER A 622 23.73 -6.42 -18.88
N LEU A 623 24.77 -5.60 -18.76
CA LEU A 623 25.93 -5.89 -17.89
C LEU A 623 25.56 -5.86 -16.40
N GLN A 624 24.59 -5.04 -16.00
CA GLN A 624 24.12 -5.00 -14.62
C GLN A 624 23.47 -6.31 -14.17
N LEU A 625 23.05 -7.16 -15.12
CA LEU A 625 22.48 -8.48 -14.84
C LEU A 625 23.45 -9.41 -14.10
N TYR A 626 24.76 -9.29 -14.33
CA TYR A 626 25.76 -10.10 -13.61
C TYR A 626 25.70 -9.83 -12.10
N ALA A 627 25.54 -8.58 -11.70
CA ALA A 627 25.37 -8.20 -10.30
C ALA A 627 24.02 -8.67 -9.74
N CYS A 628 22.95 -8.58 -10.54
CA CYS A 628 21.63 -9.10 -10.15
C CYS A 628 21.68 -10.61 -9.89
N ASN A 629 22.32 -11.38 -10.78
CA ASN A 629 22.49 -12.82 -10.62
C ASN A 629 23.29 -13.17 -9.36
N ALA A 630 24.38 -12.44 -9.08
CA ALA A 630 25.17 -12.64 -7.87
C ALA A 630 24.38 -12.37 -6.59
N SER A 631 23.53 -11.33 -6.61
CA SER A 631 22.64 -10.98 -5.49
C SER A 631 21.53 -12.02 -5.32
N MET A 632 20.90 -12.47 -6.40
CA MET A 632 19.87 -13.51 -6.39
C MET A 632 20.37 -14.81 -5.75
N GLN A 633 21.64 -15.19 -5.94
CA GLN A 633 22.22 -16.39 -5.34
C GLN A 633 22.30 -16.34 -3.79
N GLN A 634 22.15 -15.16 -3.19
CA GLN A 634 22.16 -14.96 -1.73
C GLN A 634 20.76 -14.96 -1.12
N GLU A 635 19.72 -15.06 -1.95
CA GLU A 635 18.32 -15.09 -1.50
C GLU A 635 17.95 -16.43 -0.85
N ASN A 636 16.71 -16.52 -0.33
CA ASN A 636 16.20 -17.74 0.26
C ASN A 636 16.34 -18.94 -0.72
N PRO A 637 16.81 -20.12 -0.28
CA PRO A 637 17.07 -21.25 -1.16
C PRO A 637 15.90 -21.66 -2.07
N ILE A 638 14.65 -21.52 -1.61
CA ILE A 638 13.50 -21.84 -2.44
C ILE A 638 13.26 -20.79 -3.54
N VAL A 639 13.52 -19.51 -3.25
CA VAL A 639 13.48 -18.42 -4.24
C VAL A 639 14.55 -18.65 -5.30
N VAL A 640 15.77 -18.97 -4.88
CA VAL A 640 16.90 -19.31 -5.77
C VAL A 640 16.55 -20.49 -6.67
N THR A 641 15.97 -21.55 -6.09
CA THR A 641 15.57 -22.76 -6.82
C THR A 641 14.63 -22.42 -7.99
N PHE A 642 13.55 -21.69 -7.74
CA PHE A 642 12.58 -21.36 -8.80
C PHE A 642 13.14 -20.41 -9.86
N TRP A 643 13.97 -19.44 -9.45
CA TRP A 643 14.68 -18.59 -10.40
C TRP A 643 15.67 -19.37 -11.28
N GLN A 644 16.45 -20.28 -10.68
CA GLN A 644 17.38 -21.15 -11.42
C GLN A 644 16.68 -22.15 -12.33
N LEU A 645 15.49 -22.65 -11.95
CA LEU A 645 14.67 -23.47 -12.86
C LEU A 645 14.38 -22.69 -14.14
N GLY A 646 14.00 -21.41 -14.02
CA GLY A 646 13.84 -20.51 -15.15
C GLY A 646 15.09 -20.43 -16.03
N GLN A 647 16.25 -20.20 -15.44
CA GLN A 647 17.52 -20.16 -16.19
C GLN A 647 17.83 -21.48 -16.90
N CYS A 648 17.57 -22.62 -16.26
CA CYS A 648 17.79 -23.94 -16.84
C CYS A 648 16.84 -24.22 -18.00
N PHE A 649 15.56 -23.89 -17.85
CA PHE A 649 14.56 -24.01 -18.92
C PHE A 649 14.94 -23.16 -20.13
N GLU A 650 15.30 -21.89 -19.93
CA GLU A 650 15.71 -21.01 -21.02
C GLU A 650 17.00 -21.46 -21.70
N SER A 651 18.00 -21.90 -20.91
CA SER A 651 19.25 -22.42 -21.45
C SER A 651 18.98 -23.62 -22.37
N LEU A 652 18.08 -24.52 -21.94
CA LEU A 652 17.71 -25.70 -22.68
C LEU A 652 16.90 -25.36 -23.95
N ASP A 653 15.95 -24.42 -23.86
CA ASP A 653 15.24 -23.86 -25.02
C ASP A 653 16.22 -23.33 -26.07
N CYS A 654 17.18 -22.50 -25.66
CA CYS A 654 18.19 -21.93 -26.55
C CYS A 654 19.07 -23.01 -27.18
N HIS A 655 19.45 -24.07 -26.44
CA HIS A 655 20.24 -25.16 -27.01
C HIS A 655 19.43 -25.98 -28.02
N ILE A 656 18.15 -26.26 -27.74
CA ILE A 656 17.26 -26.96 -28.66
C ILE A 656 17.06 -26.16 -29.94
N LEU A 657 16.75 -24.86 -29.84
CA LEU A 657 16.57 -23.97 -30.99
C LEU A 657 17.84 -23.90 -31.83
N MET A 658 19.01 -23.82 -31.19
CA MET A 658 20.30 -23.76 -31.87
C MET A 658 20.87 -25.13 -32.26
N LYS A 659 20.11 -26.22 -32.06
CA LYS A 659 20.53 -27.60 -32.36
C LYS A 659 21.88 -27.99 -31.70
N LYS A 660 22.12 -27.50 -30.49
CA LYS A 660 23.31 -27.79 -29.66
C LYS A 660 23.06 -28.99 -28.73
N ASP A 661 24.13 -29.60 -28.23
CA ASP A 661 24.00 -30.67 -27.23
C ASP A 661 23.40 -30.13 -25.93
N CYS A 662 22.41 -30.84 -25.41
CA CYS A 662 21.62 -30.41 -24.25
C CYS A 662 22.04 -31.11 -22.95
N ARG A 663 22.93 -32.11 -22.98
CA ARG A 663 23.27 -32.94 -21.80
C ARG A 663 23.67 -32.13 -20.57
N GLU A 664 24.53 -31.12 -20.75
CA GLU A 664 24.97 -30.28 -19.62
C GLU A 664 23.82 -29.43 -19.06
N CYS A 665 22.97 -28.87 -19.92
CA CYS A 665 21.78 -28.11 -19.51
C CYS A 665 20.80 -29.00 -18.74
N VAL A 666 20.57 -30.23 -19.21
CA VAL A 666 19.66 -31.18 -18.55
C VAL A 666 20.26 -31.67 -17.21
N GLN A 667 21.58 -31.85 -17.12
CA GLN A 667 22.24 -32.19 -15.85
C GLN A 667 22.11 -31.06 -14.81
N LYS A 668 22.30 -29.80 -15.21
CA LYS A 668 22.06 -28.64 -14.33
C LYS A 668 20.60 -28.55 -13.91
N LEU A 669 19.67 -28.76 -14.84
CA LEU A 669 18.23 -28.82 -14.53
C LEU A 669 17.92 -29.91 -13.51
N LYS A 670 18.55 -31.08 -13.63
CA LYS A 670 18.42 -32.18 -12.67
C LYS A 670 18.89 -31.78 -11.27
N GLU A 671 20.03 -31.10 -11.17
CA GLU A 671 20.54 -30.60 -9.88
C GLU A 671 19.56 -29.65 -9.22
N VAL A 672 18.97 -28.71 -9.97
CA VAL A 672 17.97 -27.77 -9.45
C VAL A 672 16.64 -28.46 -9.13
N VAL A 673 16.18 -29.42 -9.95
CA VAL A 673 14.95 -30.17 -9.65
C VAL A 673 15.08 -30.99 -8.36
N ASN A 674 16.28 -31.47 -8.03
CA ASN A 674 16.52 -32.15 -6.76
C ASN A 674 16.39 -31.23 -5.53
N THR A 675 16.44 -29.91 -5.69
CA THR A 675 16.24 -28.94 -4.58
C THR A 675 14.77 -28.54 -4.40
N LEU A 676 13.87 -29.00 -5.27
CA LEU A 676 12.44 -28.76 -5.12
C LEU A 676 11.88 -29.42 -3.85
N PRO A 677 10.81 -28.86 -3.26
CA PRO A 677 10.17 -29.45 -2.09
C PRO A 677 9.73 -30.90 -2.32
N GLU A 678 9.83 -31.73 -1.28
CA GLU A 678 9.32 -33.10 -1.32
C GLU A 678 7.80 -33.13 -1.40
N ASN A 679 7.26 -33.12 -2.62
CA ASN A 679 5.85 -33.32 -2.92
C ASN A 679 5.71 -34.27 -4.14
N THR A 680 4.67 -35.10 -4.14
CA THR A 680 4.32 -36.01 -5.23
C THR A 680 4.30 -35.37 -6.62
N ARG A 681 3.80 -34.14 -6.79
CA ARG A 681 3.80 -33.49 -8.11
C ARG A 681 5.20 -33.03 -8.54
N TRP A 682 6.04 -32.52 -7.63
CA TRP A 682 7.43 -32.19 -7.98
C TRP A 682 8.27 -33.43 -8.33
N ARG A 683 7.99 -34.60 -7.72
CA ARG A 683 8.63 -35.88 -8.09
C ARG A 683 8.32 -36.32 -9.53
N GLU A 684 7.21 -35.88 -10.11
CA GLU A 684 6.92 -36.13 -11.52
C GLU A 684 7.93 -35.44 -12.44
N LEU A 685 8.34 -34.20 -12.11
CA LEU A 685 9.39 -33.50 -12.86
C LEU A 685 10.70 -34.24 -12.78
N ASP A 686 11.05 -34.78 -11.62
CA ASP A 686 12.25 -35.59 -11.46
C ASP A 686 12.28 -36.75 -12.45
N ARG A 687 11.15 -37.47 -12.55
CA ARG A 687 10.96 -38.56 -13.50
C ARG A 687 11.12 -38.09 -14.95
N LEU A 688 10.51 -36.96 -15.31
CA LEU A 688 10.56 -36.40 -16.67
C LEU A 688 11.95 -35.89 -17.04
N VAL A 689 12.69 -35.28 -16.10
CA VAL A 689 14.09 -34.89 -16.30
C VAL A 689 14.97 -36.13 -16.48
N ASN A 690 14.78 -37.19 -15.69
CA ASN A 690 15.51 -38.45 -15.86
C ASN A 690 15.22 -39.10 -17.23
N GLN A 691 13.99 -38.97 -17.75
CA GLN A 691 13.65 -39.42 -19.10
C GLN A 691 14.38 -38.58 -20.15
N LEU A 692 14.38 -37.26 -20.00
CA LEU A 692 15.06 -36.34 -20.92
C LEU A 692 16.58 -36.56 -20.95
N LEU A 693 17.21 -36.87 -19.80
CA LEU A 693 18.63 -37.25 -19.72
C LEU A 693 18.95 -38.49 -20.56
N LYS A 694 18.01 -39.45 -20.64
CA LYS A 694 18.19 -40.70 -21.40
C LYS A 694 17.95 -40.51 -22.90
N SER A 695 16.94 -39.71 -23.27
CA SER A 695 16.51 -39.58 -24.66
C SER A 695 17.21 -38.46 -25.42
N ASN A 696 17.52 -37.36 -24.74
CA ASN A 696 18.02 -36.10 -25.31
C ASN A 696 17.15 -35.58 -26.49
N GLN A 697 15.83 -35.82 -26.46
CA GLN A 697 14.91 -35.46 -27.54
C GLN A 697 14.09 -34.19 -27.22
N PRO A 698 13.91 -33.26 -28.18
CA PRO A 698 13.10 -32.05 -27.98
C PRO A 698 11.65 -32.30 -27.53
N LYS A 699 11.02 -33.40 -27.95
CA LYS A 699 9.64 -33.75 -27.55
C LYS A 699 9.50 -34.01 -26.04
N ASP A 700 10.54 -34.58 -25.44
CA ASP A 700 10.53 -34.93 -24.01
C ASP A 700 10.71 -33.67 -23.16
N PHE A 701 11.40 -32.67 -23.71
CA PHE A 701 11.48 -31.34 -23.12
C PHE A 701 10.13 -30.59 -23.17
N GLN A 702 9.39 -30.65 -24.28
CA GLN A 702 8.04 -30.08 -24.36
C GLN A 702 7.10 -30.71 -23.33
N SER A 703 7.21 -32.03 -23.13
CA SER A 703 6.44 -32.75 -22.11
C SER A 703 6.80 -32.30 -20.69
N LEU A 704 8.10 -32.13 -20.40
CA LEU A 704 8.59 -31.60 -19.13
C LEU A 704 8.10 -30.17 -18.88
N SER A 705 8.21 -29.28 -19.87
CA SER A 705 7.78 -27.89 -19.78
C SER A 705 6.26 -27.80 -19.56
N GLY A 706 5.47 -28.58 -20.30
CA GLY A 706 4.02 -28.66 -20.12
C GLY A 706 3.61 -29.16 -18.73
N ALA A 707 4.28 -30.21 -18.22
CA ALA A 707 4.04 -30.70 -16.87
C ALA A 707 4.38 -29.65 -15.81
N PHE A 708 5.51 -28.94 -15.96
CA PHE A 708 5.92 -27.87 -15.05
C PHE A 708 4.89 -26.73 -15.01
N SER A 709 4.45 -26.25 -16.18
CA SER A 709 3.41 -25.22 -16.28
C SER A 709 2.10 -25.67 -15.65
N ASN A 710 1.71 -26.94 -15.83
CA ASN A 710 0.52 -27.50 -15.21
C ASN A 710 0.62 -27.49 -13.68
N ILE A 711 1.75 -27.91 -13.11
CA ILE A 711 1.96 -27.89 -11.65
C ILE A 711 1.86 -26.46 -11.10
N LEU A 712 2.44 -25.47 -11.78
CA LEU A 712 2.33 -24.07 -11.35
C LEU A 712 0.90 -23.52 -11.41
N GLN A 713 0.07 -24.00 -12.35
CA GLN A 713 -1.33 -23.55 -12.51
C GLN A 713 -2.31 -24.30 -11.59
N GLN A 714 -2.13 -25.61 -11.42
CA GLN A 714 -3.06 -26.47 -10.69
C GLN A 714 -2.61 -26.75 -9.26
N GLY A 715 -1.44 -26.26 -8.86
CA GLY A 715 -0.82 -26.51 -7.56
C GLY A 715 -0.07 -27.83 -7.45
N VAL A 716 0.44 -28.11 -6.25
CA VAL A 716 1.36 -29.22 -5.96
C VAL A 716 0.70 -30.29 -5.12
#